data_AF-A0A9P7QUK7-F1
#
_entry.id   AF-A0A9P7QUK7-F1
#
_cell.length_a   1.000
_cell.length_b   1.000
_cell.length_c   1.000
_cell.angle_alpha   90.00
_cell.angle_beta   90.00
_cell.angle_gamma   90.00
#
_symmetry.space_group_name_H-M   'P 1'
#
loop_
_entity.id
_entity.type
_entity.pdbx_description
1 polymer ?
#
loop_
_entity_poly.entity_id
_entity_poly.type
_entity_poly.pdbx_seq_one_letter_code
_entity_poly.pdbx_strand_id
1 'polypeptide(L)'
;MLRACARPRSVLTWNRCSVPRASLYPCLMKRNFDAFVGRPSVSSPSTMTTSAAASSTSNITTANDPPTLSLTPKEQQLRDLLVDVAAFIDGAGRSPEPLVLRWAGGWVRDKLLGIESHDIDTAINAMTGYAFSLELRDYCALEEHTKKHNIGPDDMGSLHRIAANPDKSKHLETATTRMFGLDVDFVNLRKETYTQDSRNPTMEFGTAEEDALRRDATINALFYNLHTGLVEDLTGGLTDMKSRLIRTPMEPFQTFTDDPLRVLRLLRFASRLDFSIDSAATAVMADPQVLNALKLKISRERVGVEMEKMLKGKNPCMSLDLIRTLKLYEAIFTDSSDSGHPSPDLSKWKLAYNLLDRLAHDKVPRMIYDVLVTSDEAAYFAWNLAAITPYSHVMEEVPLPKARGSVPLPTLVAREGVKAPNKLCDVITAAYRHRVEILDLKQSFGAGQSRTTERGIVGMAIRKWDSHGGHWRIQVLYALLVEAIEKLPSDSPTDRAEFLSGWQKFLDHLADLDVMDAPSLTRLVDGRLLGKELGVRPDLPERYTLTDLARDLSEVEHFPPISTLSALSLCLGNAERIDQGPQDHESIAQLSSHALGLLSSSSGPLLNTDPALAEQALDVLRSLVVRFSPPLADQDLIVIATYTDRKRTWTTVNAELSAREILKRSLNDVQKQTFITSVVLEGFIRPIFSRASSSRITSTGRKAHFADDSQDRFTPGASADTEDAKSWKTTQPHAITVFSWAVEQSHVGQFRSQVVMMLEWPANH
;
A
#
# COMPACT_ATOMS: atom_id res chain seq x y z
N MET A 1 19.53 -1.12 32.37
CA MET A 1 18.15 -0.94 31.86
C MET A 1 17.10 -0.98 32.98
N LEU A 2 17.16 -1.92 33.94
CA LEU A 2 16.16 -2.01 35.03
C LEU A 2 16.49 -1.19 36.30
N ARG A 3 17.69 -0.62 36.40
CA ARG A 3 18.20 0.15 37.54
C ARG A 3 17.81 1.64 37.62
N ALA A 4 17.07 2.19 36.66
CA ALA A 4 16.83 3.65 36.61
C ALA A 4 15.90 4.21 37.72
N CYS A 5 15.36 3.37 38.61
CA CYS A 5 14.36 3.77 39.61
C CYS A 5 14.80 3.44 41.06
N ALA A 6 15.80 4.14 41.62
CA ALA A 6 15.88 4.38 43.08
C ALA A 6 17.11 5.21 43.50
N ARG A 7 16.88 6.45 43.96
CA ARG A 7 17.48 7.10 45.17
C ARG A 7 17.16 8.61 45.20
N PRO A 8 16.86 9.21 46.37
CA PRO A 8 16.66 10.66 46.48
C PRO A 8 17.86 11.37 47.12
N ARG A 9 18.25 12.57 46.62
CA ARG A 9 18.81 13.66 47.45
C ARG A 9 18.92 15.01 46.73
N SER A 10 18.20 15.97 47.31
CA SER A 10 18.48 17.41 47.51
C SER A 10 18.81 18.36 46.33
N VAL A 11 17.83 19.25 46.09
CA VAL A 11 17.89 20.73 46.03
C VAL A 11 19.02 21.37 45.20
N LEU A 12 18.63 22.04 44.10
CA LEU A 12 18.89 23.48 43.88
C LEU A 12 18.06 24.01 42.70
N THR A 13 17.22 24.98 43.02
CA THR A 13 16.46 25.91 42.16
C THR A 13 17.29 26.50 41.03
N TRP A 14 16.72 26.80 39.85
CA TRP A 14 16.94 28.07 39.11
C TRP A 14 15.81 28.31 38.08
N ASN A 15 15.17 29.47 38.22
CA ASN A 15 14.11 30.01 37.37
C ASN A 15 14.57 30.27 35.91
N ARG A 16 13.66 30.12 34.93
CA ARG A 16 13.39 31.16 33.91
C ARG A 16 12.18 30.86 33.01
N CYS A 17 11.17 31.72 33.21
CA CYS A 17 10.35 32.45 32.22
C CYS A 17 9.85 31.76 30.95
N SER A 18 8.54 31.57 30.99
CA SER A 18 7.52 31.40 29.96
C SER A 18 7.36 32.58 29.00
N VAL A 19 7.06 32.29 27.73
CA VAL A 19 6.13 33.04 26.87
C VAL A 19 5.42 32.05 25.91
N PRO A 20 4.08 31.93 25.91
CA PRO A 20 3.34 31.09 24.95
C PRO A 20 2.83 31.91 23.74
N ARG A 21 2.88 31.34 22.54
CA ARG A 21 2.18 31.85 21.34
C ARG A 21 0.84 31.14 21.19
N ALA A 22 -0.22 31.94 21.20
CA ALA A 22 -1.62 31.54 21.15
C ALA A 22 -2.06 30.99 19.79
N SER A 23 -2.98 30.03 19.85
CA SER A 23 -3.76 29.49 18.73
C SER A 23 -4.91 30.43 18.35
N LEU A 24 -5.26 30.46 17.07
CA LEU A 24 -6.49 31.09 16.57
C LEU A 24 -7.15 30.14 15.57
N TYR A 25 -8.23 29.49 16.02
CA TYR A 25 -9.30 28.94 15.19
C TYR A 25 -10.59 29.66 15.61
N PRO A 26 -11.45 30.14 14.70
CA PRO A 26 -12.79 30.55 15.05
C PRO A 26 -13.80 29.44 14.76
N CYS A 27 -14.47 28.97 15.82
CA CYS A 27 -15.79 28.34 15.77
C CYS A 27 -16.84 29.35 15.32
N LEU A 28 -17.69 28.99 14.35
CA LEU A 28 -19.01 29.60 14.17
C LEU A 28 -20.01 28.54 13.68
N MET A 29 -20.83 28.06 14.63
CA MET A 29 -22.11 27.40 14.36
C MET A 29 -23.18 28.11 15.19
N LYS A 30 -24.20 28.68 14.53
CA LYS A 30 -25.65 28.62 14.87
C LYS A 30 -26.46 29.71 14.14
N ARG A 31 -27.71 29.35 13.81
CA ARG A 31 -28.84 30.09 13.19
C ARG A 31 -28.91 29.90 11.66
N ASN A 32 -29.97 29.39 11.03
CA ASN A 32 -31.37 29.17 11.41
C ASN A 32 -31.92 27.90 10.71
N PHE A 33 -32.75 27.14 11.42
CA PHE A 33 -33.59 26.07 10.89
C PHE A 33 -35.02 26.45 11.31
N ASP A 34 -35.91 26.68 10.35
CA ASP A 34 -37.37 26.53 10.42
C ASP A 34 -38.03 27.27 9.24
N ALA A 35 -38.40 26.52 8.20
CA ALA A 35 -39.58 26.81 7.38
C ALA A 35 -39.88 25.65 6.42
N PHE A 36 -41.08 25.09 6.58
CA PHE A 36 -41.90 24.39 5.60
C PHE A 36 -41.63 22.91 5.29
N VAL A 37 -42.26 22.06 6.11
CA VAL A 37 -42.82 20.77 5.71
C VAL A 37 -44.23 20.99 5.16
N GLY A 38 -44.54 20.46 3.97
CA GLY A 38 -45.90 20.33 3.45
C GLY A 38 -45.93 19.40 2.23
N ARG A 39 -46.53 18.21 2.37
CA ARG A 39 -46.65 17.14 1.35
C ARG A 39 -47.82 17.40 0.34
N PRO A 40 -48.30 16.43 -0.48
CA PRO A 40 -48.31 16.54 -1.94
C PRO A 40 -49.75 16.60 -2.53
N SER A 41 -49.90 16.86 -3.82
CA SER A 41 -51.19 16.64 -4.51
C SER A 41 -51.02 16.17 -5.96
N VAL A 42 -51.72 15.08 -6.27
CA VAL A 42 -51.88 14.42 -7.58
C VAL A 42 -53.16 14.94 -8.23
N SER A 43 -53.14 15.29 -9.52
CA SER A 43 -54.23 15.05 -10.50
C SER A 43 -53.91 15.58 -11.91
N SER A 44 -53.96 14.68 -12.90
CA SER A 44 -54.06 14.90 -14.37
C SER A 44 -55.53 15.25 -14.78
N PRO A 45 -55.96 15.37 -16.07
CA PRO A 45 -55.26 15.59 -17.35
C PRO A 45 -55.93 16.63 -18.33
N SER A 46 -55.26 16.90 -19.47
CA SER A 46 -55.78 17.28 -20.82
C SER A 46 -56.42 18.66 -21.08
N THR A 47 -55.81 19.50 -21.95
CA THR A 47 -56.32 19.81 -23.32
C THR A 47 -55.31 20.62 -24.17
N MET A 48 -55.24 20.26 -25.47
CA MET A 48 -54.45 20.89 -26.53
C MET A 48 -55.06 22.22 -27.01
N THR A 49 -54.23 23.23 -27.35
CA THR A 49 -54.26 23.92 -28.68
C THR A 49 -53.02 24.82 -28.89
N THR A 50 -52.21 24.44 -29.89
CA THR A 50 -51.44 25.21 -30.90
C THR A 50 -51.11 26.71 -30.72
N SER A 51 -49.84 27.09 -30.92
CA SER A 51 -49.33 27.73 -32.18
C SER A 51 -48.05 28.57 -31.98
N ALA A 52 -47.16 28.45 -32.98
CA ALA A 52 -46.08 29.36 -33.40
C ALA A 52 -44.75 29.39 -32.62
N ALA A 53 -43.87 28.42 -32.94
CA ALA A 53 -42.42 28.59 -32.86
C ALA A 53 -41.90 29.18 -34.18
N ALA A 54 -41.26 30.34 -34.10
CA ALA A 54 -40.55 30.96 -35.22
C ALA A 54 -39.20 30.28 -35.41
N SER A 55 -38.98 29.81 -36.63
CA SER A 55 -37.74 29.25 -37.15
C SER A 55 -36.63 30.29 -37.24
N SER A 56 -35.53 30.10 -36.52
CA SER A 56 -34.24 30.71 -36.86
C SER A 56 -33.35 29.62 -37.45
N THR A 57 -33.28 29.62 -38.77
CA THR A 57 -32.34 28.88 -39.63
C THR A 57 -30.91 28.97 -39.11
N SER A 58 -30.39 27.87 -38.55
CA SER A 58 -28.96 27.64 -38.42
C SER A 58 -28.41 27.25 -39.80
N ASN A 59 -27.59 28.13 -40.37
CA ASN A 59 -26.90 27.88 -41.62
C ASN A 59 -26.09 26.59 -41.54
N ILE A 60 -26.47 25.63 -42.37
CA ILE A 60 -25.67 24.46 -42.71
C ILE A 60 -24.52 24.97 -43.58
N THR A 61 -23.36 25.22 -42.97
CA THR A 61 -22.11 25.42 -43.70
C THR A 61 -21.53 24.06 -44.07
N THR A 62 -21.24 23.94 -45.35
CA THR A 62 -20.59 22.82 -46.05
C THR A 62 -19.35 22.31 -45.33
N ALA A 63 -19.25 20.99 -45.21
CA ALA A 63 -18.05 20.27 -44.76
C ALA A 63 -16.94 20.40 -45.81
N ASN A 64 -15.89 21.19 -45.51
CA ASN A 64 -14.50 20.99 -45.98
C ASN A 64 -13.53 22.13 -45.59
N ASP A 65 -13.95 23.18 -44.91
CA ASP A 65 -12.99 24.20 -44.45
C ASP A 65 -12.25 23.71 -43.18
N PRO A 66 -10.90 23.77 -43.16
CA PRO A 66 -10.13 23.41 -41.98
C PRO A 66 -10.48 24.35 -40.81
N PRO A 67 -10.59 23.83 -39.58
CA PRO A 67 -10.99 24.64 -38.43
C PRO A 67 -9.99 25.77 -38.20
N THR A 68 -10.48 27.00 -38.16
CA THR A 68 -9.68 28.17 -37.79
C THR A 68 -9.62 28.27 -36.28
N LEU A 69 -8.40 28.28 -35.73
CA LEU A 69 -8.16 28.40 -34.29
C LEU A 69 -8.10 29.87 -33.88
N SER A 70 -8.79 30.23 -32.79
CA SER A 70 -8.65 31.55 -32.17
C SER A 70 -7.41 31.57 -31.26
N LEU A 71 -6.45 32.44 -31.57
CA LEU A 71 -5.27 32.66 -30.75
C LEU A 71 -5.55 33.67 -29.64
N THR A 72 -4.94 33.45 -28.47
CA THR A 72 -4.89 34.49 -27.42
C THR A 72 -4.00 35.66 -27.88
N PRO A 73 -4.10 36.85 -27.28
CA PRO A 73 -3.25 37.98 -27.65
C PRO A 73 -1.75 37.67 -27.60
N LYS A 74 -1.32 36.90 -26.59
CA LYS A 74 0.08 36.47 -26.43
C LYS A 74 0.51 35.44 -27.48
N GLU A 75 -0.37 34.50 -27.82
CA GLU A 75 -0.11 33.53 -28.89
C GLU A 75 -0.05 34.22 -30.25
N GLN A 76 -0.91 35.20 -30.51
CA GLN A 76 -0.86 35.99 -31.73
C GLN A 76 0.45 36.79 -31.81
N GLN A 77 0.86 37.43 -30.71
CA GLN A 77 2.14 38.14 -30.62
C GLN A 77 3.34 37.20 -30.89
N LEU A 78 3.32 35.99 -30.31
CA LEU A 78 4.35 34.97 -30.55
C LEU A 78 4.36 34.52 -32.01
N ARG A 79 3.19 34.25 -32.60
CA ARG A 79 3.06 33.87 -34.01
C ARG A 79 3.65 34.94 -34.92
N ASP A 80 3.27 36.20 -34.71
CA ASP A 80 3.73 37.31 -35.55
C ASP A 80 5.26 37.46 -35.48
N LEU A 81 5.84 37.33 -34.29
CA LEU A 81 7.30 37.30 -34.11
C LEU A 81 7.96 36.15 -34.88
N LEU A 82 7.45 34.93 -34.72
CA LEU A 82 8.05 33.75 -35.34
C LEU A 82 7.98 33.80 -36.87
N VAL A 83 6.86 34.27 -37.44
CA VAL A 83 6.69 34.42 -38.89
C VAL A 83 7.64 35.48 -39.45
N ASP A 84 7.81 36.60 -38.74
CA ASP A 84 8.77 37.64 -39.16
C ASP A 84 10.23 37.17 -39.07
N VAL A 85 10.56 36.37 -38.05
CA VAL A 85 11.89 35.76 -37.92
C VAL A 85 12.16 34.78 -39.07
N ALA A 86 11.17 33.96 -39.44
CA ALA A 86 11.28 33.09 -40.61
C ALA A 86 11.54 33.89 -41.90
N ALA A 87 10.79 34.98 -42.11
CA ALA A 87 10.98 35.86 -43.27
C ALA A 87 12.35 36.56 -43.27
N PHE A 88 12.87 36.92 -42.09
CA PHE A 88 14.23 37.48 -41.94
C PHE A 88 15.31 36.48 -42.34
N ILE A 89 15.20 35.22 -41.91
CA ILE A 89 16.15 34.15 -42.24
C ILE A 89 16.09 33.84 -43.74
N ASP A 90 14.89 33.73 -44.30
CA ASP A 90 14.68 33.46 -45.73
C ASP A 90 15.21 34.61 -46.60
N GLY A 91 14.96 35.86 -46.20
CA GLY A 91 15.47 37.05 -46.89
C GLY A 91 16.99 37.16 -46.87
N ALA A 92 17.65 36.58 -45.85
CA ALA A 92 19.10 36.49 -45.75
C ALA A 92 19.70 35.29 -46.51
N GLY A 93 18.88 34.41 -47.09
CA GLY A 93 19.35 33.21 -47.81
C GLY A 93 20.05 32.19 -46.91
N ARG A 94 19.71 32.16 -45.60
CA ARG A 94 20.35 31.28 -44.60
C ARG A 94 19.64 29.93 -44.42
N SER A 95 18.55 29.71 -45.14
CA SER A 95 17.80 28.45 -45.16
C SER A 95 17.90 27.78 -46.55
N PRO A 96 17.98 26.44 -46.64
CA PRO A 96 18.07 25.74 -47.92
C PRO A 96 16.75 25.78 -48.74
N GLU A 97 15.62 25.94 -48.06
CA GLU A 97 14.29 26.13 -48.64
C GLU A 97 13.49 27.13 -47.77
N PRO A 98 12.40 27.73 -48.28
CA PRO A 98 11.59 28.66 -47.48
C PRO A 98 11.11 28.03 -46.18
N LEU A 99 11.26 28.76 -45.08
CA LEU A 99 10.87 28.27 -43.76
C LEU A 99 9.36 28.24 -43.61
N VAL A 100 8.84 27.08 -43.20
CA VAL A 100 7.44 26.87 -42.87
C VAL A 100 7.34 26.41 -41.42
N LEU A 101 6.91 27.33 -40.57
CA LEU A 101 6.75 27.10 -39.14
C LEU A 101 5.35 26.55 -38.81
N ARG A 102 5.32 25.56 -37.92
CA ARG A 102 4.08 24.93 -37.44
C ARG A 102 4.11 24.81 -35.93
N TRP A 103 2.98 25.07 -35.26
CA TRP A 103 2.78 24.54 -33.91
C TRP A 103 2.23 23.12 -34.00
N ALA A 104 2.77 22.21 -33.21
CA ALA A 104 2.52 20.78 -33.37
C ALA A 104 1.89 20.12 -32.14
N GLY A 105 1.14 19.05 -32.39
CA GLY A 105 0.76 18.05 -31.40
C GLY A 105 -0.14 18.52 -30.28
N GLY A 106 0.36 18.48 -29.05
CA GLY A 106 -0.45 18.61 -27.83
C GLY A 106 -1.20 19.95 -27.75
N TRP A 107 -0.53 21.04 -28.12
CA TRP A 107 -1.14 22.37 -28.12
C TRP A 107 -2.32 22.46 -29.10
N VAL A 108 -2.17 21.95 -30.33
CA VAL A 108 -3.22 21.97 -31.36
C VAL A 108 -4.44 21.19 -30.90
N ARG A 109 -4.22 19.98 -30.36
CA ARG A 109 -5.26 19.13 -29.79
C ARG A 109 -6.00 19.83 -28.64
N ASP A 110 -5.25 20.35 -27.68
CA ASP A 110 -5.83 20.94 -26.47
C ASP A 110 -6.64 22.21 -26.84
N LYS A 111 -6.14 23.03 -27.78
CA LYS A 111 -6.90 24.17 -28.32
C LYS A 111 -8.20 23.77 -29.00
N LEU A 112 -8.19 22.73 -29.83
CA LEU A 112 -9.41 22.23 -30.48
C LEU A 112 -10.43 21.69 -29.47
N LEU A 113 -9.97 21.19 -28.32
CA LEU A 113 -10.81 20.72 -27.22
C LEU A 113 -11.21 21.83 -26.22
N GLY A 114 -10.78 23.07 -26.42
CA GLY A 114 -11.03 24.18 -25.51
C GLY A 114 -10.26 24.09 -24.18
N ILE A 115 -9.14 23.36 -24.17
CA ILE A 115 -8.23 23.22 -23.03
C ILE A 115 -7.07 24.20 -23.21
N GLU A 116 -6.75 24.99 -22.19
CA GLU A 116 -5.59 25.87 -22.23
C GLU A 116 -4.28 25.06 -22.15
N SER A 117 -3.31 25.42 -22.98
CA SER A 117 -1.95 24.86 -22.99
C SER A 117 -0.94 26.00 -23.05
N HIS A 118 0.10 25.93 -22.22
CA HIS A 118 1.20 26.89 -22.20
C HIS A 118 2.48 26.34 -22.82
N ASP A 119 2.56 25.03 -23.04
CA ASP A 119 3.64 24.34 -23.73
C ASP A 119 3.35 24.31 -25.23
N ILE A 120 4.26 24.86 -26.04
CA ILE A 120 4.14 24.97 -27.50
C ILE A 120 5.36 24.36 -28.18
N ASP A 121 5.13 23.30 -28.94
CA ASP A 121 6.15 22.71 -29.83
C ASP A 121 6.11 23.40 -31.19
N THR A 122 7.16 24.14 -31.56
CA THR A 122 7.34 24.78 -32.86
C THR A 122 8.19 23.91 -33.78
N ALA A 123 7.55 23.29 -34.76
CA ALA A 123 8.16 22.45 -35.78
C ALA A 123 8.64 23.26 -37.00
N ILE A 124 9.89 23.02 -37.39
CA ILE A 124 10.61 23.73 -38.45
C ILE A 124 11.04 22.73 -39.54
N ASN A 125 10.81 23.05 -40.82
CA ASN A 125 11.10 22.15 -41.95
C ASN A 125 12.58 22.07 -42.32
N ALA A 126 13.27 23.20 -42.42
CA ALA A 126 14.51 23.30 -43.18
C ALA A 126 15.79 23.48 -42.34
N MET A 127 15.66 23.62 -41.01
CA MET A 127 16.81 23.87 -40.13
C MET A 127 16.58 23.28 -38.73
N THR A 128 17.65 23.17 -37.93
CA THR A 128 17.55 22.66 -36.56
C THR A 128 16.94 23.71 -35.63
N GLY A 129 16.27 23.25 -34.56
CA GLY A 129 15.68 24.15 -33.56
C GLY A 129 16.74 25.04 -32.89
N TYR A 130 17.95 24.51 -32.71
CA TYR A 130 19.08 25.29 -32.21
C TYR A 130 19.50 26.42 -33.17
N ALA A 131 19.70 26.11 -34.45
CA ALA A 131 20.07 27.13 -35.44
C ALA A 131 19.00 28.24 -35.54
N PHE A 132 17.73 27.86 -35.53
CA PHE A 132 16.62 28.83 -35.52
C PHE A 132 16.64 29.71 -34.27
N SER A 133 16.93 29.14 -33.09
CA SER A 133 16.99 29.89 -31.85
C SER A 133 18.11 30.96 -31.82
N LEU A 134 19.23 30.72 -32.52
CA LEU A 134 20.32 31.69 -32.67
C LEU A 134 19.89 32.86 -33.56
N GLU A 135 19.24 32.56 -34.68
CA GLU A 135 18.71 33.59 -35.59
C GLU A 135 17.59 34.40 -34.93
N LEU A 136 16.71 33.75 -34.16
CA LEU A 136 15.70 34.41 -33.35
C LEU A 136 16.32 35.39 -32.35
N ARG A 137 17.41 35.00 -31.69
CA ARG A 137 18.16 35.89 -30.78
C ARG A 137 18.68 37.12 -31.53
N ASP A 138 19.30 36.89 -32.68
CA ASP A 138 19.94 37.95 -33.46
C ASP A 138 18.88 38.92 -34.03
N TYR A 139 17.72 38.41 -34.45
CA TYR A 139 16.56 39.23 -34.81
C TYR A 139 16.06 40.07 -33.63
N CYS A 140 15.90 39.46 -32.45
CA CYS A 140 15.41 40.16 -31.26
C CYS A 140 16.41 41.18 -30.68
N ALA A 141 17.69 41.11 -31.05
CA ALA A 141 18.73 42.04 -30.60
C ALA A 141 18.64 43.43 -31.26
N LEU A 142 17.91 43.55 -32.37
CA LEU A 142 17.70 44.82 -33.06
C LEU A 142 16.53 45.58 -32.43
N GLU A 143 16.79 46.81 -31.96
CA GLU A 143 15.78 47.65 -31.27
C GLU A 143 14.49 47.87 -32.06
N GLU A 144 14.58 47.89 -33.40
CA GLU A 144 13.43 48.03 -34.30
C GLU A 144 12.44 46.88 -34.12
N HIS A 145 12.95 45.64 -34.06
CA HIS A 145 12.15 44.44 -33.94
C HIS A 145 11.59 44.27 -32.51
N THR A 146 12.35 44.66 -31.49
CA THR A 146 11.87 44.70 -30.10
C THR A 146 10.64 45.61 -29.97
N LYS A 147 10.67 46.79 -30.60
CA LYS A 147 9.54 47.73 -30.62
C LYS A 147 8.37 47.21 -31.45
N LYS A 148 8.63 46.63 -32.63
CA LYS A 148 7.59 46.07 -33.51
C LYS A 148 6.74 45.01 -32.81
N HIS A 149 7.39 44.11 -32.06
CA HIS A 149 6.71 43.00 -31.39
C HIS A 149 6.36 43.29 -29.93
N ASN A 150 6.48 44.54 -29.46
CA ASN A 150 6.22 44.93 -28.07
C ASN A 150 6.90 44.01 -27.05
N ILE A 151 8.18 43.68 -27.27
CA ILE A 151 8.94 42.78 -26.40
C ILE A 151 9.39 43.55 -25.15
N GLY A 152 8.84 43.20 -23.99
CA GLY A 152 9.27 43.72 -22.70
C GLY A 152 10.53 43.04 -22.14
N PRO A 153 11.16 43.61 -21.11
CA PRO A 153 12.37 43.07 -20.50
C PRO A 153 12.20 41.69 -19.85
N ASP A 154 10.98 41.36 -19.41
CA ASP A 154 10.64 40.07 -18.78
C ASP A 154 9.94 39.09 -19.73
N ASP A 155 9.64 39.50 -20.96
CA ASP A 155 8.90 38.68 -21.93
C ASP A 155 9.78 37.61 -22.58
N MET A 156 11.08 37.85 -22.65
CA MET A 156 12.05 36.88 -23.15
C MET A 156 12.80 36.29 -21.96
N GLY A 157 12.55 35.02 -21.67
CA GLY A 157 13.36 34.26 -20.74
C GLY A 157 14.82 34.23 -21.18
N SER A 158 15.75 33.84 -20.29
CA SER A 158 17.17 33.78 -20.65
C SER A 158 17.38 32.81 -21.81
N LEU A 159 17.51 33.31 -23.04
CA LEU A 159 17.96 32.56 -24.22
C LEU A 159 19.34 31.91 -24.02
N HIS A 160 20.01 32.22 -22.91
CA HIS A 160 21.38 31.83 -22.57
C HIS A 160 21.57 30.42 -22.00
N ARG A 161 20.56 29.55 -21.95
CA ARG A 161 20.78 28.17 -21.47
C ARG A 161 20.11 27.12 -22.34
N ILE A 162 20.77 26.81 -23.47
CA ILE A 162 20.56 25.59 -24.25
C ILE A 162 21.06 24.42 -23.40
N ALA A 163 20.25 23.97 -22.46
CA ALA A 163 20.48 22.68 -21.82
C ALA A 163 20.01 21.61 -22.82
N ALA A 164 20.95 20.99 -23.53
CA ALA A 164 20.70 19.71 -24.18
C ALA A 164 20.15 18.77 -23.09
N ASN A 165 18.85 18.48 -23.12
CA ASN A 165 18.20 17.70 -22.08
C ASN A 165 18.60 16.23 -22.27
N PRO A 166 19.49 15.66 -21.43
CA PRO A 166 20.04 14.33 -21.64
C PRO A 166 18.95 13.25 -21.57
N ASP A 167 17.85 13.53 -20.87
CA ASP A 167 16.73 12.61 -20.63
C ASP A 167 15.76 12.53 -21.80
N LYS A 168 15.72 13.54 -22.69
CA LYS A 168 14.81 13.56 -23.85
C LYS A 168 15.41 12.93 -25.11
N SER A 169 16.75 12.91 -25.27
CA SER A 169 17.55 12.02 -26.16
C SER A 169 18.94 12.60 -26.37
N LYS A 170 19.96 11.74 -26.48
CA LYS A 170 21.36 12.11 -26.80
C LYS A 170 21.57 12.73 -28.20
N HIS A 171 20.52 12.87 -29.02
CA HIS A 171 20.58 13.37 -30.41
C HIS A 171 19.52 14.45 -30.75
N LEU A 172 18.74 14.96 -29.78
CA LEU A 172 17.81 16.08 -30.05
C LEU A 172 18.52 17.41 -29.81
N GLU A 173 18.89 18.11 -30.88
CA GLU A 173 19.17 19.56 -30.84
C GLU A 173 17.86 20.32 -30.70
N THR A 174 17.28 20.27 -29.50
CA THR A 174 16.06 21.02 -29.14
C THR A 174 16.45 22.26 -28.37
N ALA A 175 15.82 23.38 -28.72
CA ALA A 175 15.98 24.64 -27.99
C ALA A 175 14.65 24.95 -27.28
N THR A 176 14.69 24.98 -25.95
CA THR A 176 13.56 25.39 -25.10
C THR A 176 13.78 26.81 -24.63
N THR A 177 12.79 27.68 -24.79
CA THR A 177 12.82 29.04 -24.28
C THR A 177 11.45 29.46 -23.76
N ARG A 178 11.42 30.40 -22.82
CA ARG A 178 10.18 31.00 -22.33
C ARG A 178 9.97 32.33 -23.01
N MET A 179 8.85 32.51 -23.74
CA MET A 179 8.54 33.71 -24.51
C MET A 179 7.11 34.17 -24.25
N PHE A 180 6.92 35.44 -23.86
CA PHE A 180 5.63 36.03 -23.50
C PHE A 180 4.90 35.29 -22.36
N GLY A 181 5.65 34.55 -21.53
CA GLY A 181 5.13 33.67 -20.48
C GLY A 181 4.69 32.27 -20.95
N LEU A 182 4.89 31.94 -22.24
CA LEU A 182 4.66 30.63 -22.85
C LEU A 182 5.98 29.85 -22.90
N ASP A 183 5.93 28.54 -22.70
CA ASP A 183 7.09 27.66 -22.82
C ASP A 183 7.12 27.11 -24.26
N VAL A 184 8.18 27.45 -25.00
CA VAL A 184 8.30 27.19 -26.44
C VAL A 184 9.49 26.28 -26.72
N ASP A 185 9.22 25.12 -27.31
CA ASP A 185 10.22 24.13 -27.75
C ASP A 185 10.38 24.20 -29.27
N PHE A 186 11.58 24.52 -29.76
CA PHE A 186 11.89 24.47 -31.19
C PHE A 186 12.42 23.08 -31.58
N VAL A 187 11.71 22.43 -32.51
CA VAL A 187 12.00 21.10 -33.02
C VAL A 187 12.08 21.13 -34.55
N ASN A 188 12.97 20.33 -35.14
CA ASN A 188 12.95 20.11 -36.58
C ASN A 188 12.01 18.96 -36.93
N LEU A 189 11.38 19.04 -38.11
CA LEU A 189 10.66 17.92 -38.71
C LEU A 189 11.66 16.80 -39.01
N ARG A 190 11.26 15.57 -38.68
CA ARG A 190 12.17 14.43 -38.80
C ARG A 190 11.47 13.16 -39.23
N LYS A 191 12.24 12.35 -39.94
CA LYS A 191 11.96 10.95 -40.24
C LYS A 191 12.77 10.08 -39.29
N GLU A 192 12.12 9.06 -38.73
CA GLU A 192 12.76 8.11 -37.83
C GLU A 192 12.80 6.74 -38.49
N THR A 193 13.97 6.11 -38.49
CA THR A 193 14.13 4.70 -38.91
C THR A 193 14.58 3.87 -37.71
N TYR A 194 13.80 2.86 -37.37
CA TYR A 194 14.08 1.95 -36.25
C TYR A 194 14.82 0.71 -36.75
N THR A 195 15.85 0.28 -36.03
CA THR A 195 16.48 -1.04 -36.22
C THR A 195 15.97 -2.01 -35.16
N GLN A 196 15.91 -3.31 -35.47
CA GLN A 196 15.34 -4.30 -34.55
C GLN A 196 16.04 -4.34 -33.18
N ASP A 197 17.35 -4.03 -33.16
CA ASP A 197 18.22 -4.15 -31.99
C ASP A 197 18.43 -2.84 -31.21
N SER A 198 18.04 -1.69 -31.76
CA SER A 198 18.23 -0.38 -31.10
C SER A 198 16.90 0.28 -30.77
N ARG A 199 16.78 0.76 -29.52
CA ARG A 199 15.67 1.63 -29.10
C ARG A 199 15.75 3.03 -29.72
N ASN A 200 16.95 3.50 -30.04
CA ASN A 200 17.12 4.86 -30.57
C ASN A 200 17.07 4.79 -32.11
N PRO A 201 16.10 5.46 -32.75
CA PRO A 201 16.03 5.50 -34.20
C PRO A 201 17.15 6.37 -34.77
N THR A 202 17.55 6.09 -36.02
CA THR A 202 18.32 7.04 -36.82
C THR A 202 17.40 8.15 -37.30
N MET A 203 17.84 9.40 -37.18
CA MET A 203 17.05 10.58 -37.48
C MET A 203 17.57 11.29 -38.73
N GLU A 204 16.65 11.64 -39.62
CA GLU A 204 16.91 12.44 -40.82
C GLU A 204 15.90 13.59 -40.90
N PHE A 205 16.21 14.65 -41.65
CA PHE A 205 15.21 15.68 -41.96
C PHE A 205 14.07 15.05 -42.74
N GLY A 206 12.84 15.34 -42.32
CA GLY A 206 11.63 14.75 -42.90
C GLY A 206 10.56 15.78 -43.19
N THR A 207 9.56 15.37 -43.96
CA THR A 207 8.39 16.21 -44.25
C THR A 207 7.43 16.27 -43.06
N ALA A 208 6.44 17.17 -43.10
CA ALA A 208 5.40 17.25 -42.08
C ALA A 208 4.58 15.94 -42.01
N GLU A 209 4.37 15.27 -43.15
CA GLU A 209 3.67 13.98 -43.22
C GLU A 209 4.49 12.86 -42.57
N GLU A 210 5.80 12.78 -42.87
CA GLU A 210 6.68 11.81 -42.23
C GLU A 210 6.78 12.03 -40.71
N ASP A 211 6.80 13.30 -40.26
CA ASP A 211 6.76 13.64 -38.83
C ASP A 211 5.41 13.29 -38.19
N ALA A 212 4.30 13.45 -38.92
CA ALA A 212 2.96 13.07 -38.45
C ALA A 212 2.85 11.56 -38.25
N LEU A 213 3.30 10.78 -39.23
CA LEU A 213 3.19 9.32 -39.24
C LEU A 213 4.00 8.67 -38.13
N ARG A 214 5.15 9.23 -37.76
CA ARG A 214 5.96 8.71 -36.64
C ARG A 214 5.39 9.03 -35.26
N ARG A 215 4.30 9.78 -35.11
CA ARG A 215 3.75 10.14 -33.78
C ARG A 215 2.94 9.00 -33.17
N ASP A 216 2.59 9.17 -31.89
CA ASP A 216 1.90 8.14 -31.11
C ASP A 216 0.42 7.98 -31.49
N ALA A 217 -0.31 9.09 -31.64
CA ALA A 217 -1.72 9.10 -31.96
C ALA A 217 -2.06 10.15 -33.02
N THR A 218 -3.06 9.88 -33.86
CA THR A 218 -3.57 10.78 -34.92
C THR A 218 -3.95 12.15 -34.36
N ILE A 219 -4.62 12.17 -33.21
CA ILE A 219 -5.01 13.41 -32.50
C ILE A 219 -3.81 14.26 -32.03
N ASN A 220 -2.62 13.68 -31.91
CA ASN A 220 -1.37 14.36 -31.54
C ASN A 220 -0.45 14.61 -32.75
N ALA A 221 -0.91 14.24 -33.95
CA ALA A 221 -0.22 14.42 -35.22
C ALA A 221 -0.79 15.60 -36.03
N LEU A 222 -1.54 16.49 -35.36
CA LEU A 222 -2.09 17.72 -35.93
C LEU A 222 -1.04 18.83 -35.91
N PHE A 223 -1.07 19.66 -36.94
CA PHE A 223 -0.25 20.87 -37.02
C PHE A 223 -1.12 22.12 -37.20
N TYR A 224 -0.62 23.25 -36.74
CA TYR A 224 -1.18 24.57 -37.01
C TYR A 224 -0.12 25.39 -37.73
N ASN A 225 -0.37 25.72 -38.99
CA ASN A 225 0.58 26.44 -39.84
C ASN A 225 0.56 27.93 -39.49
N LEU A 226 1.70 28.48 -39.07
CA LEU A 226 1.78 29.87 -38.60
C LEU A 226 1.62 30.89 -39.73
N HIS A 227 1.97 30.51 -40.95
CA HIS A 227 1.88 31.40 -42.11
C HIS A 227 0.44 31.50 -42.63
N THR A 228 -0.25 30.36 -42.75
CA THR A 228 -1.63 30.32 -43.27
C THR A 228 -2.69 30.52 -42.19
N GLY A 229 -2.37 30.24 -40.93
CA GLY A 229 -3.32 30.27 -39.82
C GLY A 229 -4.33 29.11 -39.85
N LEU A 230 -4.03 28.03 -40.58
CA LEU A 230 -4.90 26.87 -40.75
C LEU A 230 -4.37 25.63 -40.01
N VAL A 231 -5.28 24.77 -39.56
CA VAL A 231 -4.94 23.44 -39.04
C VAL A 231 -4.72 22.48 -40.20
N GLU A 232 -3.57 21.80 -40.18
CA GLU A 232 -3.18 20.75 -41.12
C GLU A 232 -3.36 19.39 -40.44
N ASP A 233 -4.17 18.51 -41.04
CA ASP A 233 -4.39 17.14 -40.60
C ASP A 233 -3.97 16.17 -41.69
N LEU A 234 -2.84 15.49 -41.46
CA LEU A 234 -2.24 14.55 -42.41
C LEU A 234 -2.56 13.09 -42.08
N THR A 235 -3.26 12.82 -40.97
CA THR A 235 -3.47 11.46 -40.44
C THR A 235 -4.92 11.14 -40.09
N GLY A 236 -5.84 12.10 -40.24
CA GLY A 236 -7.25 11.97 -39.89
C GLY A 236 -7.57 12.25 -38.41
N GLY A 237 -6.68 12.94 -37.69
CA GLY A 237 -6.82 13.26 -36.27
C GLY A 237 -8.06 14.09 -35.93
N LEU A 238 -8.54 14.96 -36.82
CA LEU A 238 -9.75 15.74 -36.61
C LEU A 238 -11.01 14.86 -36.57
N THR A 239 -11.06 13.83 -37.42
CA THR A 239 -12.17 12.86 -37.47
C THR A 239 -12.17 11.97 -36.23
N ASP A 240 -11.00 11.50 -35.82
CA ASP A 240 -10.84 10.68 -34.62
C ASP A 240 -11.18 11.48 -33.35
N MET A 241 -10.81 12.76 -33.30
CA MET A 241 -11.15 13.65 -32.20
C MET A 241 -12.67 13.87 -32.07
N LYS A 242 -13.37 14.09 -33.19
CA LYS A 242 -14.84 14.15 -33.21
C LYS A 242 -15.49 12.86 -32.73
N SER A 243 -14.87 11.72 -33.05
CA SER A 243 -15.33 10.38 -32.68
C SER A 243 -14.88 9.94 -31.27
N ARG A 244 -14.13 10.78 -30.55
CA ARG A 244 -13.52 10.48 -29.25
C ARG A 244 -12.69 9.19 -29.26
N LEU A 245 -11.88 9.03 -30.30
CA LEU A 245 -11.07 7.84 -30.58
C LEU A 245 -9.57 8.16 -30.52
N ILE A 246 -8.80 7.28 -29.90
CA ILE A 246 -7.34 7.28 -29.92
C ILE A 246 -6.89 6.20 -30.92
N ARG A 247 -6.32 6.62 -32.06
CA ARG A 247 -5.81 5.75 -33.12
C ARG A 247 -4.34 6.07 -33.41
N THR A 248 -3.56 5.06 -33.76
CA THR A 248 -2.17 5.22 -34.22
C THR A 248 -2.14 5.70 -35.69
N PRO A 249 -1.23 6.62 -36.08
CA PRO A 249 -1.13 7.05 -37.48
C PRO A 249 -0.75 5.93 -38.46
N MET A 250 0.14 5.04 -38.02
CA MET A 250 0.57 3.86 -38.76
C MET A 250 -0.06 2.59 -38.18
N GLU A 251 0.24 1.47 -38.82
CA GLU A 251 -0.18 0.14 -38.36
C GLU A 251 0.23 -0.08 -36.88
N PRO A 252 -0.71 -0.49 -36.00
CA PRO A 252 -0.46 -0.56 -34.55
C PRO A 252 0.69 -1.51 -34.16
N PHE A 253 0.82 -2.67 -34.80
CA PHE A 253 1.85 -3.65 -34.48
C PHE A 253 3.26 -3.12 -34.74
N GLN A 254 3.48 -2.48 -35.89
CA GLN A 254 4.72 -1.79 -36.19
C GLN A 254 4.96 -0.65 -35.19
N THR A 255 3.94 0.18 -34.94
CA THR A 255 4.02 1.33 -34.02
C THR A 255 4.47 0.93 -32.61
N PHE A 256 3.90 -0.16 -32.08
CA PHE A 256 4.24 -0.64 -30.73
C PHE A 256 5.52 -1.48 -30.69
N THR A 257 5.96 -2.07 -31.81
CA THR A 257 7.24 -2.79 -31.88
C THR A 257 8.43 -1.82 -31.97
N ASP A 258 8.23 -0.70 -32.67
CA ASP A 258 9.21 0.37 -32.85
C ASP A 258 9.42 1.16 -31.55
N ASP A 259 8.35 1.67 -30.93
CA ASP A 259 8.39 2.28 -29.60
C ASP A 259 7.26 1.75 -28.70
N PRO A 260 7.53 0.69 -27.91
CA PRO A 260 6.55 0.09 -27.02
C PRO A 260 5.98 1.05 -25.97
N LEU A 261 6.67 2.15 -25.64
CA LEU A 261 6.14 3.13 -24.69
C LEU A 261 4.85 3.78 -25.19
N ARG A 262 4.61 3.80 -26.51
CA ARG A 262 3.37 4.32 -27.11
C ARG A 262 2.13 3.62 -26.58
N VAL A 263 2.21 2.35 -26.20
CA VAL A 263 1.10 1.64 -25.54
C VAL A 263 0.66 2.40 -24.28
N LEU A 264 1.59 2.66 -23.36
CA LEU A 264 1.28 3.38 -22.11
C LEU A 264 0.84 4.83 -22.37
N ARG A 265 1.41 5.49 -23.38
CA ARG A 265 1.00 6.84 -23.76
C ARG A 265 -0.45 6.88 -24.28
N LEU A 266 -0.86 5.89 -25.08
CA LEU A 266 -2.23 5.76 -25.58
C LEU A 266 -3.21 5.55 -24.42
N LEU A 267 -2.88 4.68 -23.44
CA LEU A 267 -3.67 4.52 -22.22
C LEU A 267 -3.79 5.83 -21.44
N ARG A 268 -2.70 6.59 -21.33
CA ARG A 268 -2.70 7.91 -20.70
C ARG A 268 -3.58 8.90 -21.43
N PHE A 269 -3.53 8.95 -22.77
CA PHE A 269 -4.40 9.85 -23.53
C PHE A 269 -5.87 9.46 -23.41
N ALA A 270 -6.17 8.17 -23.51
CA ALA A 270 -7.53 7.64 -23.32
C ALA A 270 -8.11 8.05 -21.96
N SER A 271 -7.36 7.83 -20.87
CA SER A 271 -7.79 8.20 -19.52
C SER A 271 -7.80 9.70 -19.23
N ARG A 272 -6.87 10.48 -19.81
CA ARG A 272 -6.86 11.95 -19.66
C ARG A 272 -8.04 12.61 -20.38
N LEU A 273 -8.33 12.16 -21.60
CA LEU A 273 -9.32 12.78 -22.49
C LEU A 273 -10.71 12.13 -22.40
N ASP A 274 -10.82 10.99 -21.72
CA ASP A 274 -12.03 10.16 -21.65
C ASP A 274 -12.46 9.65 -23.05
N PHE A 275 -11.46 9.17 -23.81
CA PHE A 275 -11.60 8.67 -25.18
C PHE A 275 -11.37 7.16 -25.24
N SER A 276 -11.99 6.50 -26.20
CA SER A 276 -11.79 5.07 -26.46
C SER A 276 -10.53 4.84 -27.30
N ILE A 277 -9.86 3.70 -27.14
CA ILE A 277 -8.75 3.29 -28.02
C ILE A 277 -9.31 2.49 -29.20
N ASP A 278 -8.77 2.72 -30.40
CA ASP A 278 -9.13 1.99 -31.62
C ASP A 278 -9.01 0.47 -31.44
N SER A 279 -10.00 -0.28 -31.96
CA SER A 279 -10.07 -1.73 -31.77
C SER A 279 -8.86 -2.46 -32.34
N ALA A 280 -8.31 -2.02 -33.47
CA ALA A 280 -7.12 -2.63 -34.06
C ALA A 280 -5.91 -2.43 -33.14
N ALA A 281 -5.76 -1.23 -32.55
CA ALA A 281 -4.72 -0.97 -31.58
C ALA A 281 -4.89 -1.82 -30.31
N THR A 282 -6.10 -1.90 -29.75
CA THR A 282 -6.35 -2.72 -28.53
C THR A 282 -6.06 -4.21 -28.74
N ALA A 283 -6.36 -4.76 -29.92
CA ALA A 283 -6.10 -6.16 -30.24
C ALA A 283 -4.60 -6.48 -30.21
N VAL A 284 -3.78 -5.54 -30.67
CA VAL A 284 -2.33 -5.69 -30.76
C VAL A 284 -1.63 -5.38 -29.42
N MET A 285 -2.16 -4.49 -28.59
CA MET A 285 -1.57 -4.18 -27.28
C MET A 285 -1.45 -5.39 -26.35
N ALA A 286 -2.35 -6.37 -26.49
CA ALA A 286 -2.34 -7.60 -25.72
C ALA A 286 -1.46 -8.71 -26.34
N ASP A 287 -0.82 -8.45 -27.49
CA ASP A 287 0.05 -9.41 -28.15
C ASP A 287 1.33 -9.68 -27.32
N PRO A 288 1.71 -10.95 -27.11
CA PRO A 288 2.90 -11.29 -26.33
C PRO A 288 4.20 -10.63 -26.82
N GLN A 289 4.35 -10.39 -28.13
CA GLN A 289 5.54 -9.74 -28.69
C GLN A 289 5.61 -8.27 -28.26
N VAL A 290 4.47 -7.58 -28.27
CA VAL A 290 4.38 -6.18 -27.81
C VAL A 290 4.62 -6.07 -26.31
N LEU A 291 4.02 -6.97 -25.52
CA LEU A 291 4.23 -7.03 -24.07
C LEU A 291 5.71 -7.30 -23.71
N ASN A 292 6.36 -8.23 -24.42
CA ASN A 292 7.78 -8.52 -24.24
C ASN A 292 8.66 -7.33 -24.67
N ALA A 293 8.33 -6.67 -25.78
CA ALA A 293 9.04 -5.47 -26.22
C ALA A 293 8.91 -4.34 -25.19
N LEU A 294 7.72 -4.14 -24.60
CA LEU A 294 7.51 -3.18 -23.52
C LEU A 294 8.34 -3.52 -22.28
N LYS A 295 8.47 -4.80 -21.92
CA LYS A 295 9.27 -5.26 -20.78
C LYS A 295 10.77 -5.08 -21.00
N LEU A 296 11.28 -5.39 -22.20
CA LEU A 296 12.71 -5.46 -22.49
C LEU A 296 13.31 -4.17 -23.08
N LYS A 297 12.62 -3.52 -24.02
CA LYS A 297 13.18 -2.34 -24.74
C LYS A 297 13.06 -1.05 -23.94
N ILE A 298 12.05 -0.92 -23.08
CA ILE A 298 11.74 0.33 -22.37
C ILE A 298 12.30 0.31 -20.95
N SER A 299 12.98 1.40 -20.59
CA SER A 299 13.52 1.57 -19.23
C SER A 299 12.39 1.80 -18.23
N ARG A 300 12.55 1.28 -17.01
CA ARG A 300 11.51 1.29 -15.97
C ARG A 300 11.18 2.71 -15.51
N GLU A 301 12.13 3.63 -15.62
CA GLU A 301 11.94 5.06 -15.33
C GLU A 301 10.89 5.69 -16.26
N ARG A 302 10.90 5.33 -17.56
CA ARG A 302 9.91 5.87 -18.52
C ARG A 302 8.53 5.27 -18.29
N VAL A 303 8.46 3.99 -17.92
CA VAL A 303 7.21 3.36 -17.49
C VAL A 303 6.67 4.10 -16.26
N GLY A 304 7.53 4.38 -15.28
CA GLY A 304 7.20 5.15 -14.08
C GLY A 304 6.61 6.52 -14.38
N VAL A 305 7.22 7.29 -15.30
CA VAL A 305 6.71 8.62 -15.70
C VAL A 305 5.32 8.55 -16.32
N GLU A 306 5.05 7.58 -17.20
CA GLU A 306 3.72 7.42 -17.79
C GLU A 306 2.69 6.95 -16.75
N MET A 307 3.07 6.04 -15.84
CA MET A 307 2.24 5.62 -14.72
C MET A 307 1.91 6.78 -13.78
N GLU A 308 2.90 7.59 -13.41
CA GLU A 308 2.70 8.76 -12.55
C GLU A 308 1.69 9.73 -13.18
N LYS A 309 1.83 10.03 -14.47
CA LYS A 309 0.89 10.91 -15.18
C LYS A 309 -0.52 10.33 -15.29
N MET A 310 -0.66 9.00 -15.40
CA MET A 310 -1.97 8.33 -15.40
C MET A 310 -2.62 8.41 -14.01
N LEU A 311 -1.87 8.12 -12.94
CA LEU A 311 -2.40 8.08 -11.58
C LEU A 311 -2.65 9.47 -10.97
N LYS A 312 -1.95 10.50 -11.44
CA LYS A 312 -2.25 11.92 -11.15
C LYS A 312 -3.28 12.53 -12.11
N GLY A 313 -3.69 11.78 -13.13
CA GLY A 313 -4.55 12.24 -14.20
C GLY A 313 -6.01 12.40 -13.78
N LYS A 314 -6.85 12.75 -14.75
CA LYS A 314 -8.29 12.98 -14.54
C LYS A 314 -9.06 11.70 -14.18
N ASN A 315 -8.72 10.57 -14.80
CA ASN A 315 -9.43 9.30 -14.62
C ASN A 315 -8.46 8.13 -14.39
N PRO A 316 -7.82 8.05 -13.20
CA PRO A 316 -6.91 6.97 -12.85
C PRO A 316 -7.59 5.60 -12.79
N CYS A 317 -8.89 5.54 -12.47
CA CYS A 317 -9.69 4.32 -12.49
C CYS A 317 -9.71 3.69 -13.89
N MET A 318 -9.98 4.50 -14.93
CA MET A 318 -9.94 4.05 -16.32
C MET A 318 -8.53 3.58 -16.73
N SER A 319 -7.46 4.25 -16.27
CA SER A 319 -6.09 3.81 -16.54
C SER A 319 -5.83 2.39 -16.00
N LEU A 320 -6.24 2.12 -14.75
CA LEU A 320 -6.07 0.80 -14.13
C LEU A 320 -6.96 -0.27 -14.79
N ASP A 321 -8.19 0.07 -15.20
CA ASP A 321 -9.06 -0.86 -15.92
C ASP A 321 -8.53 -1.23 -17.32
N LEU A 322 -7.90 -0.27 -18.03
CA LEU A 322 -7.21 -0.53 -19.29
C LEU A 322 -5.99 -1.43 -19.08
N ILE A 323 -5.16 -1.16 -18.06
CA ILE A 323 -4.01 -2.01 -17.73
C ILE A 323 -4.46 -3.45 -17.44
N ARG A 324 -5.54 -3.63 -16.69
CA ARG A 324 -6.13 -4.94 -16.38
C ARG A 324 -6.63 -5.64 -17.65
N THR A 325 -7.44 -4.95 -18.45
CA THR A 325 -8.13 -5.54 -19.61
C THR A 325 -7.14 -5.90 -20.73
N LEU A 326 -6.09 -5.11 -20.90
CA LEU A 326 -5.03 -5.33 -21.90
C LEU A 326 -3.88 -6.21 -21.38
N LYS A 327 -4.00 -6.79 -20.17
CA LYS A 327 -3.00 -7.67 -19.55
C LYS A 327 -1.61 -7.05 -19.42
N LEU A 328 -1.54 -5.72 -19.23
CA LEU A 328 -0.30 -4.97 -19.12
C LEU A 328 0.31 -5.00 -17.71
N TYR A 329 -0.40 -5.58 -16.74
CA TYR A 329 0.00 -5.53 -15.33
C TYR A 329 1.41 -6.08 -15.11
N GLU A 330 1.71 -7.30 -15.57
CA GLU A 330 3.04 -7.91 -15.41
C GLU A 330 4.13 -7.21 -16.23
N ALA A 331 3.77 -6.53 -17.32
CA ALA A 331 4.74 -5.74 -18.09
C ALA A 331 5.14 -4.43 -17.37
N ILE A 332 4.28 -3.92 -16.49
CA ILE A 332 4.47 -2.68 -15.73
C ILE A 332 5.03 -2.96 -14.33
N PHE A 333 4.40 -3.87 -13.60
CA PHE A 333 4.67 -4.21 -12.21
C PHE A 333 5.41 -5.55 -12.13
N THR A 334 6.65 -5.59 -12.59
CA THR A 334 7.54 -6.75 -12.43
C THR A 334 8.99 -6.28 -12.42
N ASP A 335 9.82 -6.97 -11.63
CA ASP A 335 11.27 -6.83 -11.71
C ASP A 335 11.75 -7.45 -13.04
N SER A 336 12.34 -6.65 -13.92
CA SER A 336 12.92 -7.14 -15.18
C SER A 336 14.10 -8.10 -14.98
N SER A 337 14.67 -8.17 -13.77
CA SER A 337 15.87 -8.93 -13.44
C SER A 337 15.60 -10.28 -12.77
N ASP A 338 14.39 -10.56 -12.29
CA ASP A 338 14.05 -11.80 -11.60
C ASP A 338 12.71 -12.39 -12.10
N SER A 339 12.78 -13.58 -12.69
CA SER A 339 11.64 -14.32 -13.25
C SER A 339 10.95 -15.24 -12.24
N GLY A 340 11.37 -15.23 -10.96
CA GLY A 340 10.88 -16.15 -9.93
C GLY A 340 9.74 -15.64 -9.03
N HIS A 341 9.31 -14.38 -9.16
CA HIS A 341 8.32 -13.82 -8.24
C HIS A 341 6.91 -14.38 -8.45
N PRO A 342 6.12 -14.57 -7.38
CA PRO A 342 4.74 -15.03 -7.49
C PRO A 342 3.89 -14.02 -8.26
N SER A 343 3.20 -14.49 -9.31
CA SER A 343 2.20 -13.68 -10.03
C SER A 343 1.04 -13.33 -9.08
N PRO A 344 0.58 -12.07 -9.08
CA PRO A 344 -0.52 -11.66 -8.22
C PRO A 344 -1.87 -12.10 -8.80
N ASP A 345 -2.84 -12.34 -7.92
CA ASP A 345 -4.23 -12.52 -8.30
C ASP A 345 -4.89 -11.20 -8.73
N LEU A 346 -5.21 -11.09 -10.02
CA LEU A 346 -5.88 -9.93 -10.62
C LEU A 346 -7.41 -10.07 -10.65
N SER A 347 -7.97 -11.22 -10.25
CA SER A 347 -9.40 -11.55 -10.43
C SER A 347 -10.33 -10.53 -9.77
N LYS A 348 -9.98 -10.08 -8.56
CA LYS A 348 -10.73 -9.10 -7.78
C LYS A 348 -10.14 -7.70 -7.81
N TRP A 349 -9.06 -7.46 -8.56
CA TRP A 349 -8.39 -6.15 -8.60
C TRP A 349 -9.34 -5.01 -9.00
N LYS A 350 -10.28 -5.29 -9.91
CA LYS A 350 -11.33 -4.35 -10.33
C LYS A 350 -12.15 -3.80 -9.17
N LEU A 351 -12.38 -4.61 -8.14
CA LEU A 351 -13.12 -4.20 -6.96
C LEU A 351 -12.42 -3.04 -6.24
N ALA A 352 -11.09 -3.11 -6.09
CA ALA A 352 -10.35 -2.12 -5.31
C ALA A 352 -10.31 -0.74 -5.97
N TYR A 353 -9.94 -0.64 -7.25
CA TYR A 353 -9.88 0.67 -7.89
C TYR A 353 -11.27 1.25 -8.19
N ASN A 354 -12.29 0.41 -8.46
CA ASN A 354 -13.67 0.90 -8.59
C ASN A 354 -14.20 1.41 -7.24
N LEU A 355 -13.85 0.75 -6.14
CA LEU A 355 -14.24 1.22 -4.81
C LEU A 355 -13.59 2.56 -4.50
N LEU A 356 -12.28 2.71 -4.77
CA LEU A 356 -11.59 3.99 -4.59
C LEU A 356 -12.19 5.10 -5.47
N ASP A 357 -12.50 4.80 -6.73
CA ASP A 357 -13.12 5.76 -7.65
C ASP A 357 -14.48 6.26 -7.14
N ARG A 358 -15.32 5.35 -6.67
CA ARG A 358 -16.62 5.70 -6.09
C ARG A 358 -16.47 6.49 -4.81
N LEU A 359 -15.55 6.09 -3.93
CA LEU A 359 -15.26 6.83 -2.72
C LEU A 359 -14.84 8.29 -3.03
N ALA A 360 -14.11 8.51 -4.13
CA ALA A 360 -13.68 9.84 -4.56
C ALA A 360 -14.81 10.69 -5.20
N HIS A 361 -15.83 10.07 -5.80
CA HIS A 361 -16.84 10.77 -6.62
C HIS A 361 -18.25 10.81 -6.03
N ASP A 362 -18.65 9.82 -5.24
CA ASP A 362 -19.94 9.83 -4.55
C ASP A 362 -19.95 11.07 -3.63
N LYS A 363 -21.07 11.80 -3.50
CA LYS A 363 -21.16 13.01 -2.66
C LYS A 363 -22.14 12.78 -1.51
N VAL A 364 -21.66 12.22 -0.41
CA VAL A 364 -22.43 12.02 0.84
C VAL A 364 -21.70 12.74 1.99
N PRO A 365 -22.35 13.32 3.00
CA PRO A 365 -21.63 14.02 4.07
C PRO A 365 -20.77 13.09 4.95
N ARG A 366 -19.54 13.50 5.32
CA ARG A 366 -18.48 12.75 6.06
C ARG A 366 -17.90 11.55 5.33
N MET A 367 -17.36 11.77 4.13
CA MET A 367 -16.87 10.66 3.32
C MET A 367 -15.58 10.08 3.88
N ILE A 368 -15.54 8.76 3.96
CA ILE A 368 -14.32 7.97 4.15
C ILE A 368 -13.17 8.54 3.32
N TYR A 369 -13.44 8.94 2.07
CA TYR A 369 -12.43 9.55 1.19
C TYR A 369 -11.88 10.87 1.75
N ASP A 370 -12.73 11.85 2.06
CA ASP A 370 -12.29 13.17 2.57
C ASP A 370 -11.53 13.06 3.91
N VAL A 371 -11.91 12.08 4.74
CA VAL A 371 -11.26 11.82 6.03
C VAL A 371 -9.86 11.23 5.84
N LEU A 372 -9.69 10.36 4.85
CA LEU A 372 -8.45 9.61 4.65
C LEU A 372 -7.50 10.27 3.63
N VAL A 373 -8.05 10.91 2.60
CA VAL A 373 -7.34 11.52 1.48
C VAL A 373 -7.48 13.04 1.60
N THR A 374 -6.44 13.66 2.18
CA THR A 374 -6.47 15.06 2.60
C THR A 374 -5.67 16.01 1.70
N SER A 375 -4.99 15.47 0.68
CA SER A 375 -4.18 16.23 -0.27
C SER A 375 -4.05 15.51 -1.61
N ASP A 376 -3.65 16.24 -2.65
CA ASP A 376 -3.38 15.66 -3.98
C ASP A 376 -2.26 14.60 -3.92
N GLU A 377 -1.28 14.79 -3.05
CA GLU A 377 -0.24 13.80 -2.80
C GLU A 377 -0.82 12.52 -2.17
N ALA A 378 -1.72 12.67 -1.20
CA ALA A 378 -2.41 11.54 -0.58
C ALA A 378 -3.30 10.80 -1.58
N ALA A 379 -3.95 11.53 -2.51
CA ALA A 379 -4.72 10.95 -3.61
C ALA A 379 -3.82 10.14 -4.55
N TYR A 380 -2.66 10.68 -4.92
CA TYR A 380 -1.66 9.95 -5.71
C TYR A 380 -1.19 8.67 -5.01
N PHE A 381 -0.92 8.72 -3.69
CA PHE A 381 -0.55 7.52 -2.94
C PHE A 381 -1.70 6.51 -2.83
N ALA A 382 -2.94 6.96 -2.66
CA ALA A 382 -4.12 6.09 -2.67
C ALA A 382 -4.24 5.29 -3.97
N TRP A 383 -4.05 5.95 -5.12
CA TRP A 383 -4.12 5.29 -6.42
C TRP A 383 -2.97 4.31 -6.66
N ASN A 384 -1.76 4.62 -6.17
CA ASN A 384 -0.64 3.66 -6.21
C ASN A 384 -0.91 2.44 -5.32
N LEU A 385 -1.48 2.64 -4.13
CA LEU A 385 -1.88 1.56 -3.25
C LEU A 385 -3.00 0.72 -3.87
N ALA A 386 -3.99 1.32 -4.53
CA ALA A 386 -4.97 0.58 -5.32
C ALA A 386 -4.32 -0.23 -6.45
N ALA A 387 -3.29 0.31 -7.11
CA ALA A 387 -2.57 -0.39 -8.17
C ALA A 387 -1.81 -1.63 -7.66
N ILE A 388 -1.23 -1.58 -6.46
CA ILE A 388 -0.46 -2.69 -5.88
C ILE A 388 -1.29 -3.68 -5.04
N THR A 389 -2.58 -3.40 -4.78
CA THR A 389 -3.48 -4.32 -4.05
C THR A 389 -3.46 -5.78 -4.51
N PRO A 390 -3.22 -6.12 -5.80
CA PRO A 390 -3.11 -7.53 -6.20
C PRO A 390 -2.03 -8.31 -5.45
N TYR A 391 -0.96 -7.67 -4.97
CA TYR A 391 0.08 -8.32 -4.17
C TYR A 391 -0.23 -8.42 -2.67
N SER A 392 -1.42 -8.00 -2.24
CA SER A 392 -1.78 -7.93 -0.81
C SER A 392 -1.76 -9.28 -0.06
N HIS A 393 -1.98 -10.38 -0.78
CA HIS A 393 -1.98 -11.75 -0.23
C HIS A 393 -0.58 -12.39 -0.21
N VAL A 394 0.40 -11.79 -0.89
CA VAL A 394 1.77 -12.34 -0.95
C VAL A 394 2.51 -11.94 0.32
N MET A 395 2.83 -12.90 1.18
CA MET A 395 3.54 -12.68 2.46
C MET A 395 5.07 -12.75 2.36
N GLU A 396 5.60 -12.76 1.15
CA GLU A 396 7.04 -12.84 0.90
C GLU A 396 7.73 -11.49 1.19
N GLU A 397 8.74 -11.54 2.06
CA GLU A 397 9.67 -10.42 2.25
C GLU A 397 11.00 -10.74 1.56
N VAL A 398 11.49 -9.79 0.77
CA VAL A 398 12.73 -9.93 0.01
C VAL A 398 13.88 -9.28 0.78
N PRO A 399 14.97 -10.01 1.07
CA PRO A 399 16.15 -9.46 1.74
C PRO A 399 16.81 -8.38 0.87
N LEU A 400 17.15 -7.23 1.46
CA LEU A 400 17.93 -6.21 0.76
C LEU A 400 19.44 -6.51 0.83
N PRO A 401 20.20 -6.17 -0.23
CA PRO A 401 21.66 -6.22 -0.17
C PRO A 401 22.20 -5.33 0.97
N LYS A 402 23.26 -5.81 1.67
CA LYS A 402 24.01 -5.08 2.70
C LYS A 402 23.28 -4.84 4.05
N ALA A 403 22.60 -5.86 4.58
CA ALA A 403 22.07 -5.87 5.95
C ALA A 403 21.06 -4.74 6.29
N ARG A 404 20.41 -4.14 5.29
CA ARG A 404 19.36 -3.10 5.46
C ARG A 404 17.96 -3.67 5.74
N GLY A 405 17.89 -4.88 6.30
CA GLY A 405 16.64 -5.58 6.55
C GLY A 405 15.99 -6.15 5.28
N SER A 406 14.68 -6.40 5.37
CA SER A 406 13.82 -6.96 4.34
C SER A 406 12.77 -5.95 3.87
N VAL A 407 12.28 -6.10 2.63
CA VAL A 407 11.17 -5.30 2.09
C VAL A 407 10.03 -6.21 1.62
N PRO A 408 8.76 -5.81 1.81
CA PRO A 408 7.63 -6.55 1.25
C PRO A 408 7.70 -6.59 -0.28
N LEU A 409 7.31 -7.71 -0.89
CA LEU A 409 7.26 -7.85 -2.36
C LEU A 409 6.52 -6.69 -3.09
N PRO A 410 5.35 -6.20 -2.63
CA PRO A 410 4.68 -5.06 -3.27
C PRO A 410 5.56 -3.80 -3.35
N THR A 411 6.44 -3.61 -2.37
CA THR A 411 7.41 -2.49 -2.35
C THR A 411 8.49 -2.69 -3.40
N LEU A 412 9.03 -3.92 -3.49
CA LEU A 412 10.05 -4.26 -4.48
C LEU A 412 9.50 -4.07 -5.90
N VAL A 413 8.29 -4.55 -6.17
CA VAL A 413 7.66 -4.44 -7.49
C VAL A 413 7.40 -2.98 -7.87
N ALA A 414 6.96 -2.14 -6.94
CA ALA A 414 6.82 -0.71 -7.19
C ALA A 414 8.19 -0.04 -7.45
N ARG A 415 9.21 -0.41 -6.67
CA ARG A 415 10.56 0.14 -6.79
C ARG A 415 11.24 -0.26 -8.10
N GLU A 416 11.16 -1.53 -8.51
CA GLU A 416 11.87 -2.00 -9.70
C GLU A 416 11.04 -1.88 -10.98
N GLY A 417 9.73 -2.12 -10.91
CA GLY A 417 8.84 -2.09 -12.08
C GLY A 417 8.55 -0.69 -12.60
N VAL A 418 8.27 0.26 -11.71
CA VAL A 418 7.92 1.64 -12.07
C VAL A 418 8.89 2.69 -11.54
N LYS A 419 10.01 2.27 -10.92
CA LYS A 419 11.00 3.19 -10.31
C LYS A 419 10.34 4.19 -9.36
N ALA A 420 9.44 3.67 -8.52
CA ALA A 420 8.72 4.46 -7.53
C ALA A 420 9.71 5.26 -6.62
N PRO A 421 9.40 6.54 -6.31
CA PRO A 421 10.21 7.32 -5.38
C PRO A 421 10.29 6.67 -3.99
N ASN A 422 11.38 6.91 -3.25
CA ASN A 422 11.57 6.34 -1.90
C ASN A 422 10.39 6.62 -0.97
N LYS A 423 9.86 7.86 -0.98
CA LYS A 423 8.69 8.23 -0.17
C LYS A 423 7.47 7.34 -0.46
N LEU A 424 7.21 7.03 -1.74
CA LEU A 424 6.12 6.13 -2.11
C LEU A 424 6.42 4.68 -1.67
N CYS A 425 7.66 4.22 -1.82
CA CYS A 425 8.08 2.90 -1.32
C CYS A 425 7.88 2.77 0.20
N ASP A 426 8.18 3.82 0.97
CA ASP A 426 8.00 3.85 2.42
C ASP A 426 6.52 3.75 2.80
N VAL A 427 5.65 4.50 2.10
CA VAL A 427 4.19 4.44 2.29
C VAL A 427 3.64 3.05 1.95
N ILE A 428 4.08 2.45 0.84
CA ILE A 428 3.69 1.08 0.46
C ILE A 428 4.13 0.06 1.52
N THR A 429 5.38 0.16 1.98
CA THR A 429 5.93 -0.72 3.01
C THR A 429 5.13 -0.62 4.31
N ALA A 430 4.86 0.60 4.76
CA ALA A 430 4.12 0.85 5.99
C ALA A 430 2.66 0.38 5.89
N ALA A 431 1.97 0.70 4.79
CA ALA A 431 0.61 0.24 4.54
C ALA A 431 0.51 -1.30 4.55
N TYR A 432 1.48 -1.98 3.95
CA TYR A 432 1.55 -3.43 3.94
C TYR A 432 1.76 -4.01 5.35
N ARG A 433 2.74 -3.49 6.10
CA ARG A 433 3.10 -4.00 7.45
C ARG A 433 2.04 -3.72 8.50
N HIS A 434 1.42 -2.54 8.47
CA HIS A 434 0.43 -2.13 9.46
C HIS A 434 -0.99 -2.62 9.16
N ARG A 435 -1.26 -3.12 7.94
CA ARG A 435 -2.58 -3.64 7.54
C ARG A 435 -3.21 -4.57 8.57
N VAL A 436 -2.48 -5.58 9.04
CA VAL A 436 -3.03 -6.59 9.97
C VAL A 436 -3.44 -5.95 11.30
N GLU A 437 -2.62 -5.04 11.82
CA GLU A 437 -2.90 -4.31 13.06
C GLU A 437 -4.09 -3.35 12.91
N ILE A 438 -4.21 -2.66 11.77
CA ILE A 438 -5.34 -1.78 11.45
C ILE A 438 -6.65 -2.59 11.39
N LEU A 439 -6.64 -3.73 10.70
CA LEU A 439 -7.80 -4.60 10.58
C LEU A 439 -8.20 -5.23 11.93
N ASP A 440 -7.23 -5.64 12.75
CA ASP A 440 -7.49 -6.13 14.11
C ASP A 440 -8.14 -5.06 14.98
N LEU A 441 -7.67 -3.80 14.90
CA LEU A 441 -8.26 -2.70 15.65
C LEU A 441 -9.71 -2.44 15.22
N LYS A 442 -9.97 -2.41 13.91
CA LYS A 442 -11.34 -2.24 13.35
C LYS A 442 -12.26 -3.40 13.72
N GLN A 443 -11.78 -4.63 13.67
CA GLN A 443 -12.56 -5.81 14.10
C GLN A 443 -12.85 -5.79 15.60
N SER A 444 -11.87 -5.39 16.41
CA SER A 444 -12.01 -5.28 17.87
C SER A 444 -13.00 -4.20 18.28
N PHE A 445 -13.04 -3.08 17.54
CA PHE A 445 -14.06 -2.04 17.69
C PHE A 445 -15.45 -2.60 17.38
N GLY A 446 -15.61 -3.31 16.26
CA GLY A 446 -16.88 -3.96 15.91
C GLY A 446 -17.35 -5.01 16.94
N ALA A 447 -16.42 -5.63 17.67
CA ALA A 447 -16.69 -6.57 18.76
C ALA A 447 -16.91 -5.91 20.14
N GLY A 448 -16.80 -4.58 20.25
CA GLY A 448 -17.03 -3.85 21.50
C GLY A 448 -15.95 -4.05 22.57
N GLN A 449 -14.70 -4.32 22.18
CA GLN A 449 -13.61 -4.53 23.14
C GLN A 449 -13.18 -3.22 23.82
N SER A 450 -12.98 -3.25 25.16
CA SER A 450 -12.61 -2.08 25.97
C SER A 450 -11.39 -1.31 25.44
N ARG A 451 -10.34 -2.03 25.01
CA ARG A 451 -9.09 -1.46 24.50
C ARG A 451 -9.27 -0.46 23.34
N THR A 452 -10.37 -0.58 22.60
CA THR A 452 -10.67 0.29 21.44
C THR A 452 -11.26 1.64 21.83
N THR A 453 -11.73 1.78 23.07
CA THR A 453 -12.27 3.04 23.62
C THR A 453 -11.21 3.87 24.35
N GLU A 454 -10.05 3.27 24.62
CA GLU A 454 -8.95 3.94 25.31
C GLU A 454 -8.16 4.83 24.35
N ARG A 455 -8.38 6.15 24.46
CA ARG A 455 -7.71 7.16 23.63
C ARG A 455 -6.18 6.98 23.55
N GLY A 456 -5.55 6.61 24.66
CA GLY A 456 -4.12 6.37 24.73
C GLY A 456 -3.65 5.19 23.85
N ILE A 457 -4.37 4.07 23.89
CA ILE A 457 -4.05 2.87 23.10
C ILE A 457 -4.21 3.18 21.61
N VAL A 458 -5.37 3.71 21.21
CA VAL A 458 -5.68 4.01 19.81
C VAL A 458 -4.75 5.09 19.25
N GLY A 459 -4.51 6.17 20.00
CA GLY A 459 -3.60 7.24 19.60
C GLY A 459 -2.15 6.77 19.46
N MET A 460 -1.70 5.85 20.31
CA MET A 460 -0.36 5.25 20.19
C MET A 460 -0.25 4.32 18.98
N ALA A 461 -1.29 3.57 18.65
CA ALA A 461 -1.34 2.76 17.43
C ALA A 461 -1.23 3.66 16.18
N ILE A 462 -2.01 4.75 16.12
CA ILE A 462 -1.95 5.72 15.01
C ILE A 462 -0.56 6.36 14.90
N ARG A 463 0.06 6.76 16.02
CA ARG A 463 1.44 7.28 16.03
C ARG A 463 2.46 6.27 15.50
N LYS A 464 2.28 4.98 15.82
CA LYS A 464 3.15 3.90 15.33
C LYS A 464 3.00 3.71 13.83
N TRP A 465 1.79 3.78 13.30
CA TRP A 465 1.55 3.68 11.86
C TRP A 465 2.15 4.88 11.11
N ASP A 466 2.06 6.07 11.68
CA ASP A 466 2.58 7.29 11.05
C ASP A 466 4.12 7.38 11.10
N SER A 467 4.78 6.67 12.03
CA SER A 467 6.25 6.78 12.21
C SER A 467 7.07 6.26 11.03
N HIS A 468 6.50 5.39 10.18
CA HIS A 468 7.15 4.82 9.01
C HIS A 468 6.51 5.40 7.73
N GLY A 469 7.14 6.41 7.14
CA GLY A 469 6.70 6.99 5.86
C GLY A 469 5.66 8.11 5.94
N GLY A 470 5.10 8.41 7.11
CA GLY A 470 3.97 9.33 7.26
C GLY A 470 2.72 8.81 6.53
N HIS A 471 1.59 9.48 6.70
CA HIS A 471 0.33 9.15 6.00
C HIS A 471 -0.41 7.92 6.53
N TRP A 472 -0.53 7.75 7.86
CA TRP A 472 -1.32 6.66 8.47
C TRP A 472 -2.74 6.53 7.89
N ARG A 473 -3.38 7.65 7.52
CA ARG A 473 -4.71 7.69 6.91
C ARG A 473 -4.77 6.89 5.59
N ILE A 474 -3.73 7.00 4.79
CA ILE A 474 -3.61 6.29 3.51
C ILE A 474 -3.30 4.81 3.72
N GLN A 475 -2.60 4.46 4.82
CA GLN A 475 -2.44 3.06 5.24
C GLN A 475 -3.78 2.43 5.66
N VAL A 476 -4.65 3.19 6.35
CA VAL A 476 -6.02 2.77 6.67
C VAL A 476 -6.86 2.58 5.41
N LEU A 477 -6.73 3.48 4.44
CA LEU A 477 -7.40 3.33 3.14
C LEU A 477 -6.95 2.04 2.43
N TYR A 478 -5.65 1.73 2.42
CA TYR A 478 -5.16 0.46 1.87
C TYR A 478 -5.74 -0.76 2.60
N ALA A 479 -5.79 -0.74 3.92
CA ALA A 479 -6.43 -1.82 4.70
C ALA A 479 -7.91 -2.00 4.32
N LEU A 480 -8.64 -0.90 4.10
CA LEU A 480 -10.02 -0.92 3.60
C LEU A 480 -10.11 -1.55 2.21
N LEU A 481 -9.26 -1.17 1.26
CA LEU A 481 -9.26 -1.72 -0.09
C LEU A 481 -8.94 -3.22 -0.10
N VAL A 482 -7.98 -3.66 0.73
CA VAL A 482 -7.64 -5.08 0.86
C VAL A 482 -8.77 -5.87 1.52
N GLU A 483 -9.38 -5.34 2.60
CA GLU A 483 -10.54 -6.00 3.22
C GLU A 483 -11.72 -6.10 2.24
N ALA A 484 -11.91 -5.12 1.36
CA ALA A 484 -12.93 -5.19 0.32
C ALA A 484 -12.64 -6.36 -0.65
N ILE A 485 -11.40 -6.49 -1.14
CA ILE A 485 -11.03 -7.63 -2.00
C ILE A 485 -11.28 -8.98 -1.29
N GLU A 486 -10.95 -9.06 0.00
CA GLU A 486 -11.06 -10.30 0.78
C GLU A 486 -12.52 -10.65 1.12
N LYS A 487 -13.32 -9.67 1.57
CA LYS A 487 -14.63 -9.92 2.20
C LYS A 487 -15.85 -9.52 1.37
N LEU A 488 -15.72 -8.62 0.40
CA LEU A 488 -16.88 -8.20 -0.39
C LEU A 488 -17.31 -9.35 -1.32
N PRO A 489 -18.54 -9.87 -1.20
CA PRO A 489 -19.00 -11.01 -2.01
C PRO A 489 -19.26 -10.61 -3.47
N SER A 490 -19.76 -9.40 -3.71
CA SER A 490 -20.03 -8.85 -5.03
C SER A 490 -19.95 -7.32 -5.02
N ASP A 491 -19.76 -6.69 -6.18
CA ASP A 491 -19.79 -5.22 -6.33
C ASP A 491 -21.23 -4.63 -6.27
N SER A 492 -22.17 -5.34 -5.64
CA SER A 492 -23.55 -4.86 -5.52
C SER A 492 -23.64 -3.61 -4.64
N PRO A 493 -24.59 -2.69 -4.90
CA PRO A 493 -24.81 -1.52 -4.05
C PRO A 493 -25.08 -1.85 -2.59
N THR A 494 -25.80 -2.95 -2.32
CA THR A 494 -26.19 -3.36 -0.96
C THR A 494 -24.98 -3.86 -0.17
N ASP A 495 -24.23 -4.82 -0.72
CA ASP A 495 -23.04 -5.39 -0.05
C ASP A 495 -22.01 -4.29 0.25
N ARG A 496 -21.84 -3.37 -0.70
CA ARG A 496 -20.94 -2.22 -0.54
C ARG A 496 -21.41 -1.25 0.53
N ALA A 497 -22.70 -0.93 0.59
CA ALA A 497 -23.24 0.00 1.58
C ALA A 497 -23.08 -0.54 3.01
N GLU A 498 -23.33 -1.84 3.23
CA GLU A 498 -23.11 -2.49 4.52
C GLU A 498 -21.63 -2.50 4.92
N PHE A 499 -20.76 -2.88 3.98
CA PHE A 499 -19.30 -2.87 4.19
C PHE A 499 -18.77 -1.47 4.55
N LEU A 500 -19.15 -0.46 3.78
CA LEU A 500 -18.72 0.92 4.00
C LEU A 500 -19.30 1.51 5.29
N SER A 501 -20.51 1.12 5.70
CA SER A 501 -21.10 1.52 6.98
C SER A 501 -20.23 1.09 8.17
N GLY A 502 -19.66 -0.12 8.12
CA GLY A 502 -18.73 -0.59 9.14
C GLY A 502 -17.45 0.25 9.23
N TRP A 503 -16.88 0.64 8.10
CA TRP A 503 -15.72 1.52 8.03
C TRP A 503 -16.03 2.95 8.47
N GLN A 504 -17.17 3.49 8.05
CA GLN A 504 -17.63 4.81 8.45
C GLN A 504 -17.74 4.92 9.98
N LYS A 505 -18.42 3.96 10.62
CA LYS A 505 -18.53 3.92 12.09
C LYS A 505 -17.18 3.85 12.79
N PHE A 506 -16.24 3.10 12.23
CA PHE A 506 -14.90 3.01 12.78
C PHE A 506 -14.15 4.35 12.68
N LEU A 507 -14.22 5.04 11.54
CA LEU A 507 -13.59 6.35 11.37
C LEU A 507 -14.27 7.44 12.23
N ASP A 508 -15.60 7.42 12.33
CA ASP A 508 -16.35 8.31 13.23
C ASP A 508 -15.91 8.09 14.69
N HIS A 509 -15.70 6.83 15.11
CA HIS A 509 -15.17 6.52 16.45
C HIS A 509 -13.75 7.07 16.67
N LEU A 510 -12.87 7.01 15.67
CA LEU A 510 -11.54 7.63 15.76
C LEU A 510 -11.63 9.16 15.86
N ALA A 511 -12.60 9.78 15.18
CA ALA A 511 -12.86 11.21 15.30
C ALA A 511 -13.42 11.57 16.67
N ASP A 512 -14.37 10.79 17.20
CA ASP A 512 -14.99 10.99 18.52
C ASP A 512 -13.98 10.83 19.66
N LEU A 513 -12.97 9.98 19.49
CA LEU A 513 -11.85 9.82 20.44
C LEU A 513 -10.81 10.95 20.36
N ASP A 514 -10.91 11.87 19.39
CA ASP A 514 -9.94 12.94 19.17
C ASP A 514 -8.50 12.39 18.99
N VAL A 515 -8.35 11.38 18.12
CA VAL A 515 -7.05 10.73 17.81
C VAL A 515 -6.61 10.89 16.36
N MET A 516 -7.40 11.54 15.52
CA MET A 516 -7.09 11.72 14.09
C MET A 516 -5.77 12.46 13.85
N ASP A 517 -5.41 13.38 14.76
CA ASP A 517 -4.17 14.15 14.72
C ASP A 517 -3.19 13.72 15.82
N ALA A 518 -3.32 12.49 16.33
CA ALA A 518 -2.42 11.93 17.33
C ALA A 518 -0.93 12.00 16.94
N PRO A 519 -0.50 11.82 15.68
CA PRO A 519 0.90 11.98 15.28
C PRO A 519 1.44 13.40 15.49
N SER A 520 0.60 14.41 15.28
CA SER A 520 0.92 15.84 15.35
C SER A 520 1.11 16.33 16.78
N LEU A 521 0.55 15.61 17.76
CA LEU A 521 0.64 15.98 19.17
C LEU A 521 2.08 15.82 19.68
N THR A 522 2.62 16.89 20.26
CA THR A 522 3.93 16.86 20.92
C THR A 522 3.94 15.84 22.05
N ARG A 523 5.02 15.04 22.13
CA ARG A 523 5.23 14.17 23.29
C ARG A 523 5.41 15.06 24.52
N LEU A 524 4.59 14.85 25.55
CA LEU A 524 4.71 15.58 26.81
C LEU A 524 6.06 15.32 27.48
N VAL A 525 6.58 14.11 27.31
CA VAL A 525 7.90 13.66 27.77
C VAL A 525 8.47 12.75 26.69
N ASP A 526 9.73 12.95 26.30
CA ASP A 526 10.47 12.03 25.45
C ASP A 526 11.62 11.37 26.24
N GLY A 527 12.17 10.27 25.72
CA GLY A 527 13.25 9.54 26.41
C GLY A 527 14.51 10.38 26.63
N ARG A 528 14.70 11.46 25.86
CA ARG A 528 15.84 12.38 26.02
C ARG A 528 15.62 13.36 27.17
N LEU A 529 14.42 13.93 27.27
CA LEU A 529 13.96 14.74 28.39
C LEU A 529 13.95 13.91 29.67
N LEU A 530 13.39 12.71 29.62
CA LEU A 530 13.35 11.80 30.77
C LEU A 530 14.77 11.39 31.19
N GLY A 531 15.64 11.02 30.24
CA GLY A 531 17.04 10.72 30.54
C GLY A 531 17.77 11.90 31.18
N LYS A 532 17.61 13.10 30.61
CA LYS A 532 18.18 14.34 31.14
C LYS A 532 17.71 14.63 32.57
N GLU A 533 16.41 14.54 32.84
CA GLU A 533 15.83 14.81 34.17
C GLU A 533 16.16 13.70 35.19
N LEU A 534 16.27 12.45 34.74
CA LEU A 534 16.64 11.31 35.59
C LEU A 534 18.16 11.17 35.77
N GLY A 535 18.98 12.02 35.14
CA GLY A 535 20.44 11.90 35.16
C GLY A 535 20.98 10.63 34.50
N VAL A 536 20.16 9.98 33.66
CA VAL A 536 20.49 8.78 32.90
C VAL A 536 20.83 9.21 31.48
N ARG A 537 21.91 8.69 30.88
CA ARG A 537 22.19 8.97 29.47
C ARG A 537 20.94 8.56 28.65
N PRO A 538 20.43 9.44 27.76
CA PRO A 538 19.22 9.17 26.96
C PRO A 538 19.29 7.89 26.13
N ASP A 539 20.50 7.42 25.92
CA ASP A 539 20.82 6.35 25.02
C ASP A 539 20.84 5.08 25.87
N LEU A 540 19.80 4.25 25.68
CA LEU A 540 20.01 2.80 25.77
C LEU A 540 21.31 2.52 25.02
N PRO A 541 22.27 1.77 25.58
CA PRO A 541 23.55 1.55 24.91
C PRO A 541 23.27 1.08 23.49
N GLU A 542 23.97 1.67 22.51
CA GLU A 542 23.72 1.46 21.07
C GLU A 542 23.58 -0.03 20.77
N ARG A 543 24.40 -0.84 21.48
CA ARG A 543 24.28 -2.28 21.58
C ARG A 543 24.35 -2.77 23.03
N TYR A 544 23.74 -3.91 23.32
CA TYR A 544 23.81 -4.60 24.62
C TYR A 544 23.99 -6.10 24.40
N THR A 545 24.62 -6.77 25.37
CA THR A 545 24.78 -8.24 25.35
C THR A 545 23.63 -8.93 26.09
N LEU A 546 23.42 -10.22 25.84
CA LEU A 546 22.46 -11.01 26.63
C LEU A 546 22.91 -11.12 28.09
N THR A 547 24.22 -11.08 28.34
CA THR A 547 24.81 -11.02 29.69
C THR A 547 24.42 -9.76 30.44
N ASP A 548 24.38 -8.60 29.78
CA ASP A 548 23.91 -7.35 30.41
C ASP A 548 22.44 -7.47 30.81
N LEU A 549 21.62 -8.07 29.94
CA LEU A 549 20.18 -8.26 30.20
C LEU A 549 19.94 -9.25 31.34
N ALA A 550 20.68 -10.35 31.38
CA ALA A 550 20.59 -11.37 32.42
C ALA A 550 21.08 -10.87 33.79
N ARG A 551 22.15 -10.07 33.81
CA ARG A 551 22.64 -9.38 35.02
C ARG A 551 21.62 -8.35 35.52
N ASP A 552 21.05 -7.55 34.62
CA ASP A 552 20.03 -6.58 35.00
C ASP A 552 18.79 -7.26 35.57
N LEU A 553 18.44 -8.46 35.08
CA LEU A 553 17.32 -9.26 35.57
C LEU A 553 17.58 -9.82 36.99
N SER A 554 18.80 -10.27 37.29
CA SER A 554 19.12 -10.84 38.62
C SER A 554 19.14 -9.80 39.75
N GLU A 555 19.26 -8.52 39.41
CA GLU A 555 19.28 -7.42 40.38
C GLU A 555 17.88 -6.82 40.65
N VAL A 556 16.84 -7.38 40.01
CA VAL A 556 15.46 -6.87 40.01
C VAL A 556 14.60 -7.72 40.94
N GLU A 557 14.83 -7.57 42.24
CA GLU A 557 14.07 -8.29 43.27
C GLU A 557 12.66 -7.69 43.53
N HIS A 558 12.33 -6.52 42.96
CA HIS A 558 11.18 -5.70 43.41
C HIS A 558 10.17 -5.29 42.32
N PHE A 559 10.32 -5.76 41.08
CA PHE A 559 9.41 -5.36 39.99
C PHE A 559 8.30 -6.40 39.74
N PRO A 560 7.08 -5.96 39.35
CA PRO A 560 6.02 -6.88 38.95
C PRO A 560 6.46 -7.78 37.78
N PRO A 561 6.21 -9.11 37.82
CA PRO A 561 6.65 -10.04 36.78
C PRO A 561 6.26 -9.64 35.35
N ILE A 562 5.04 -9.10 35.18
CA ILE A 562 4.54 -8.65 33.88
C ILE A 562 5.32 -7.43 33.35
N SER A 563 5.75 -6.52 34.22
CA SER A 563 6.55 -5.35 33.80
C SER A 563 7.96 -5.78 33.38
N THR A 564 8.53 -6.75 34.08
CA THR A 564 9.83 -7.34 33.75
C THR A 564 9.77 -8.08 32.40
N LEU A 565 8.75 -8.90 32.16
CA LEU A 565 8.57 -9.59 30.89
C LEU A 565 8.30 -8.63 29.73
N SER A 566 7.53 -7.55 29.96
CA SER A 566 7.33 -6.49 28.97
C SER A 566 8.65 -5.86 28.53
N ALA A 567 9.53 -5.56 29.48
CA ALA A 567 10.85 -4.99 29.20
C ALA A 567 11.74 -5.99 28.45
N LEU A 568 11.74 -7.26 28.85
CA LEU A 568 12.49 -8.32 28.18
C LEU A 568 12.02 -8.54 26.74
N SER A 569 10.70 -8.59 26.50
CA SER A 569 10.14 -8.73 25.14
C SER A 569 10.56 -7.55 24.25
N LEU A 570 10.52 -6.31 24.77
CA LEU A 570 10.96 -5.13 24.03
C LEU A 570 12.46 -5.17 23.67
N CYS A 571 13.30 -5.61 24.61
CA CYS A 571 14.74 -5.76 24.37
C CYS A 571 15.03 -6.89 23.38
N LEU A 572 14.38 -8.04 23.52
CA LEU A 572 14.57 -9.17 22.62
C LEU A 572 13.99 -8.90 21.23
N GLY A 573 12.97 -8.04 21.11
CA GLY A 573 12.40 -7.62 19.83
C GLY A 573 13.37 -6.85 18.94
N ASN A 574 14.25 -6.01 19.52
CA ASN A 574 15.19 -5.14 18.79
C ASN A 574 16.51 -5.87 18.43
N ALA A 575 16.44 -6.78 17.46
CA ALA A 575 17.56 -7.65 17.06
C ALA A 575 18.87 -6.93 16.73
N GLU A 576 18.77 -5.79 16.06
CA GLU A 576 19.92 -5.01 15.58
C GLU A 576 20.80 -4.45 16.69
N ARG A 577 20.30 -4.47 17.93
CA ARG A 577 20.96 -3.91 19.11
C ARG A 577 21.56 -4.98 20.04
N ILE A 578 21.38 -6.27 19.73
CA ILE A 578 21.90 -7.36 20.55
C ILE A 578 23.25 -7.81 19.96
N ASP A 579 24.34 -7.61 20.72
CA ASP A 579 25.64 -8.17 20.37
C ASP A 579 25.76 -9.61 20.91
N GLN A 580 26.26 -10.52 20.07
CA GLN A 580 26.54 -11.88 20.48
C GLN A 580 27.91 -11.97 21.18
N GLY A 581 27.92 -12.41 22.44
CA GLY A 581 29.10 -12.58 23.27
C GLY A 581 29.39 -14.06 23.59
N PRO A 582 30.63 -14.41 23.98
CA PRO A 582 31.03 -15.78 24.31
C PRO A 582 30.32 -16.36 25.56
N GLN A 583 29.66 -15.54 26.38
CA GLN A 583 28.92 -15.96 27.59
C GLN A 583 27.39 -15.95 27.42
N ASP A 584 26.91 -15.89 26.19
CA ASP A 584 25.48 -15.81 25.92
C ASP A 584 24.71 -17.08 26.31
N HIS A 585 25.33 -18.27 26.25
CA HIS A 585 24.63 -19.52 26.57
C HIS A 585 24.06 -19.56 28.01
N GLU A 586 24.84 -19.11 29.00
CA GLU A 586 24.38 -19.04 30.40
C GLU A 586 23.30 -17.96 30.57
N SER A 587 23.48 -16.83 29.89
CA SER A 587 22.54 -15.71 29.91
C SER A 587 21.19 -16.10 29.28
N ILE A 588 21.21 -16.81 28.16
CA ILE A 588 20.02 -17.34 27.49
C ILE A 588 19.30 -18.34 28.40
N ALA A 589 20.03 -19.24 29.05
CA ALA A 589 19.45 -20.19 29.99
C ALA A 589 18.77 -19.48 31.17
N GLN A 590 19.41 -18.45 31.73
CA GLN A 590 18.85 -17.65 32.83
C GLN A 590 17.57 -16.91 32.43
N LEU A 591 17.57 -16.26 31.25
CA LEU A 591 16.38 -15.57 30.72
C LEU A 591 15.24 -16.55 30.41
N SER A 592 15.57 -17.71 29.84
CA SER A 592 14.58 -18.76 29.54
C SER A 592 13.98 -19.33 30.83
N SER A 593 14.82 -19.62 31.83
CA SER A 593 14.39 -20.13 33.14
C SER A 593 13.47 -19.13 33.86
N HIS A 594 13.75 -17.83 33.76
CA HIS A 594 12.89 -16.81 34.34
C HIS A 594 11.48 -16.81 33.72
N ALA A 595 11.39 -16.84 32.39
CA ALA A 595 10.10 -16.87 31.70
C ALA A 595 9.35 -18.21 31.95
N LEU A 596 10.05 -19.35 31.94
CA LEU A 596 9.47 -20.66 32.28
C LEU A 596 8.97 -20.73 33.73
N GLY A 597 9.72 -20.14 34.66
CA GLY A 597 9.35 -20.04 36.06
C GLY A 597 8.06 -19.25 36.28
N LEU A 598 7.71 -18.33 35.37
CA LEU A 598 6.45 -17.59 35.42
C LEU A 598 5.28 -18.34 34.76
N LEU A 599 5.54 -19.39 33.99
CA LEU A 599 4.51 -20.31 33.47
C LEU A 599 4.13 -21.41 34.50
N SER A 600 4.97 -21.61 35.52
CA SER A 600 4.79 -22.62 36.57
C SER A 600 4.50 -21.96 37.93
N SER A 601 3.60 -22.50 38.76
CA SER A 601 3.40 -21.95 40.12
C SER A 601 4.53 -22.40 41.08
N SER A 602 4.89 -21.54 42.03
CA SER A 602 5.90 -21.80 43.07
C SER A 602 5.47 -22.82 44.13
N SER A 603 4.24 -23.35 44.05
CA SER A 603 3.59 -24.15 45.11
C SER A 603 3.27 -25.59 44.69
N GLY A 604 3.86 -26.10 43.60
CA GLY A 604 3.63 -27.45 43.08
C GLY A 604 3.19 -27.45 41.61
N PRO A 605 2.82 -28.61 41.03
CA PRO A 605 2.62 -28.79 39.59
C PRO A 605 1.26 -28.25 39.13
N LEU A 606 1.05 -26.95 39.30
CA LEU A 606 -0.12 -26.23 38.79
C LEU A 606 0.35 -24.98 38.05
N LEU A 607 -0.14 -24.88 36.82
CA LEU A 607 0.13 -23.87 35.81
C LEU A 607 -0.19 -22.45 36.30
N ASN A 608 0.50 -21.44 35.78
CA ASN A 608 0.03 -20.07 35.93
C ASN A 608 -1.24 -19.85 35.09
N THR A 609 -2.32 -19.44 35.75
CA THR A 609 -3.64 -19.25 35.12
C THR A 609 -3.91 -17.81 34.68
N ASP A 610 -2.99 -16.88 34.94
CA ASP A 610 -3.06 -15.50 34.43
C ASP A 610 -2.75 -15.48 32.92
N PRO A 611 -3.74 -15.23 32.04
CA PRO A 611 -3.56 -15.29 30.60
C PRO A 611 -2.61 -14.21 30.06
N ALA A 612 -2.60 -13.02 30.68
CA ALA A 612 -1.78 -11.90 30.22
C ALA A 612 -0.30 -12.13 30.57
N LEU A 613 -0.04 -12.66 31.76
CA LEU A 613 1.29 -13.01 32.20
C LEU A 613 1.85 -14.20 31.39
N ALA A 614 1.01 -15.22 31.13
CA ALA A 614 1.40 -16.38 30.33
C ALA A 614 1.71 -16.02 28.87
N GLU A 615 0.89 -15.18 28.24
CA GLU A 615 1.14 -14.66 26.88
C GLU A 615 2.51 -13.99 26.79
N GLN A 616 2.83 -13.14 27.76
CA GLN A 616 4.07 -12.39 27.70
C GLN A 616 5.31 -13.25 28.02
N ALA A 617 5.18 -14.21 28.93
CA ALA A 617 6.22 -15.19 29.20
C ALA A 617 6.51 -16.06 27.96
N LEU A 618 5.46 -16.50 27.26
CA LEU A 618 5.59 -17.27 26.02
C LEU A 618 6.18 -16.42 24.88
N ASP A 619 5.88 -15.13 24.77
CA ASP A 619 6.49 -14.28 23.74
C ASP A 619 7.99 -14.05 23.97
N VAL A 620 8.42 -13.87 25.23
CA VAL A 620 9.84 -13.83 25.60
C VAL A 620 10.53 -15.14 25.26
N LEU A 621 9.94 -16.28 25.65
CA LEU A 621 10.48 -17.61 25.32
C LEU A 621 10.55 -17.86 23.82
N ARG A 622 9.50 -17.50 23.08
CA ARG A 622 9.48 -17.59 21.62
C ARG A 622 10.61 -16.79 21.01
N SER A 623 10.83 -15.56 21.46
CA SER A 623 11.91 -14.71 20.96
C SER A 623 13.29 -15.31 21.21
N LEU A 624 13.50 -15.95 22.37
CA LEU A 624 14.75 -16.66 22.69
C LEU A 624 14.91 -17.92 21.83
N VAL A 625 13.86 -18.74 21.69
CA VAL A 625 13.88 -19.99 20.92
C VAL A 625 14.08 -19.75 19.43
N VAL A 626 13.40 -18.75 18.87
CA VAL A 626 13.50 -18.38 17.45
C VAL A 626 14.93 -17.99 17.08
N ARG A 627 15.68 -17.37 17.99
CA ARG A 627 16.97 -16.73 17.70
C ARG A 627 18.18 -17.51 18.17
N PHE A 628 18.07 -18.18 19.31
CA PHE A 628 19.21 -18.78 19.99
C PHE A 628 19.07 -20.29 20.22
N SER A 629 17.90 -20.87 19.94
CA SER A 629 17.62 -22.30 20.11
C SER A 629 18.13 -22.87 21.45
N PRO A 630 17.69 -22.31 22.59
CA PRO A 630 18.12 -22.81 23.89
C PRO A 630 17.64 -24.25 24.10
N PRO A 631 18.43 -25.07 24.80
CA PRO A 631 17.95 -26.39 25.22
C PRO A 631 16.82 -26.20 26.24
N LEU A 632 15.64 -26.71 25.92
CA LEU A 632 14.50 -26.78 26.84
C LEU A 632 14.40 -28.21 27.39
N ALA A 633 14.10 -28.35 28.69
CA ALA A 633 13.91 -29.67 29.28
C ALA A 633 12.54 -30.24 28.88
N ASP A 634 12.42 -31.56 28.94
CA ASP A 634 11.17 -32.28 28.65
C ASP A 634 9.97 -31.76 29.45
N GLN A 635 10.19 -31.41 30.72
CA GLN A 635 9.17 -30.83 31.60
C GLN A 635 8.70 -29.44 31.12
N ASP A 636 9.62 -28.63 30.61
CA ASP A 636 9.31 -27.27 30.10
C ASP A 636 8.44 -27.37 28.84
N LEU A 637 8.75 -28.33 27.97
CA LEU A 637 7.98 -28.62 26.77
C LEU A 637 6.56 -29.11 27.10
N ILE A 638 6.38 -29.89 28.17
CA ILE A 638 5.05 -30.27 28.67
C ILE A 638 4.28 -29.02 29.11
N VAL A 639 4.91 -28.12 29.89
CA VAL A 639 4.27 -26.87 30.34
C VAL A 639 3.86 -26.00 29.15
N ILE A 640 4.72 -25.85 28.15
CA ILE A 640 4.42 -25.08 26.94
C ILE A 640 3.26 -25.73 26.15
N ALA A 641 3.23 -27.06 26.04
CA ALA A 641 2.13 -27.79 25.38
C ALA A 641 0.76 -27.57 26.05
N THR A 642 0.70 -27.14 27.31
CA THR A 642 -0.57 -26.82 27.97
C THR A 642 -1.24 -25.55 27.43
N TYR A 643 -0.48 -24.68 26.75
CA TYR A 643 -0.95 -23.42 26.18
C TYR A 643 -1.29 -23.54 24.68
N THR A 644 -1.33 -24.74 24.10
CA THR A 644 -1.69 -24.93 22.67
C THR A 644 -3.19 -25.08 22.41
N ASP A 645 -4.01 -25.10 23.46
CA ASP A 645 -5.47 -25.22 23.35
C ASP A 645 -6.17 -23.91 23.72
N ARG A 646 -6.78 -23.29 22.71
CA ARG A 646 -7.55 -22.04 22.81
C ARG A 646 -8.84 -22.16 23.62
N LYS A 647 -9.36 -23.38 23.83
CA LYS A 647 -10.60 -23.59 24.60
C LYS A 647 -10.38 -23.37 26.11
N ARG A 648 -9.13 -23.17 26.54
CA ARG A 648 -8.78 -22.96 27.94
C ARG A 648 -8.82 -21.48 28.30
N THR A 649 -9.31 -21.21 29.51
CA THR A 649 -9.48 -19.85 30.04
C THR A 649 -8.17 -19.11 30.27
N TRP A 650 -7.05 -19.83 30.37
CA TRP A 650 -5.70 -19.32 30.60
C TRP A 650 -4.85 -19.15 29.32
N THR A 651 -5.42 -19.42 28.14
CA THR A 651 -4.70 -19.37 26.86
C THR A 651 -5.29 -18.29 25.95
N THR A 652 -4.51 -17.26 25.64
CA THR A 652 -4.86 -16.25 24.62
C THR A 652 -4.46 -16.72 23.22
N VAL A 653 -4.94 -16.02 22.18
CA VAL A 653 -4.58 -16.35 20.78
C VAL A 653 -3.07 -16.23 20.56
N ASN A 654 -2.44 -15.20 21.09
CA ASN A 654 -0.99 -14.99 20.95
C ASN A 654 -0.17 -16.00 21.77
N ALA A 655 -0.67 -16.40 22.95
CA ALA A 655 -0.07 -17.46 23.75
C ALA A 655 -0.07 -18.80 22.98
N GLU A 656 -1.19 -19.16 22.34
CA GLU A 656 -1.28 -20.37 21.52
C GLU A 656 -0.28 -20.36 20.36
N LEU A 657 -0.23 -19.26 19.60
CA LEU A 657 0.68 -19.12 18.46
C LEU A 657 2.15 -19.23 18.92
N SER A 658 2.47 -18.59 20.04
CA SER A 658 3.82 -18.63 20.60
C SER A 658 4.20 -20.02 21.09
N ALA A 659 3.30 -20.71 21.81
CA ALA A 659 3.52 -22.07 22.29
C ALA A 659 3.71 -23.07 21.12
N ARG A 660 2.88 -23.00 20.08
CA ARG A 660 3.00 -23.86 18.89
C ARG A 660 4.32 -23.64 18.16
N GLU A 661 4.76 -22.39 17.99
CA GLU A 661 6.03 -22.07 17.33
C GLU A 661 7.24 -22.55 18.15
N ILE A 662 7.21 -22.38 19.48
CA ILE A 662 8.27 -22.88 20.37
C ILE A 662 8.41 -24.40 20.23
N LEU A 663 7.31 -25.14 20.34
CA LEU A 663 7.32 -26.61 20.23
C LEU A 663 7.80 -27.08 18.86
N LYS A 664 7.37 -26.41 17.78
CA LYS A 664 7.79 -26.73 16.42
C LYS A 664 9.29 -26.55 16.20
N ARG A 665 9.90 -25.51 16.79
CA ARG A 665 11.34 -25.25 16.66
C ARG A 665 12.20 -26.09 17.60
N SER A 666 11.67 -26.45 18.76
CA SER A 666 12.40 -27.20 19.78
C SER A 666 12.41 -28.71 19.52
N LEU A 667 11.46 -29.23 18.72
CA LEU A 667 11.32 -30.64 18.40
C LEU A 667 11.37 -30.87 16.89
N ASN A 668 12.43 -31.49 16.38
CA ASN A 668 12.43 -32.02 15.01
C ASN A 668 11.53 -33.26 14.89
N ASP A 669 11.19 -33.71 13.67
CA ASP A 669 10.21 -34.81 13.47
C ASP A 669 10.58 -36.12 14.20
N VAL A 670 11.87 -36.42 14.36
CA VAL A 670 12.34 -37.62 15.07
C VAL A 670 12.22 -37.43 16.58
N GLN A 671 12.73 -36.32 17.12
CA GLN A 671 12.64 -35.95 18.54
C GLN A 671 11.18 -35.82 18.99
N LYS A 672 10.31 -35.29 18.13
CA LYS A 672 8.90 -35.10 18.38
C LYS A 672 8.18 -36.42 18.60
N GLN A 673 8.47 -37.45 17.80
CA GLN A 673 7.87 -38.77 18.02
C GLN A 673 8.36 -39.40 19.32
N THR A 674 9.67 -39.37 19.59
CA THR A 674 10.24 -39.89 20.84
C THR A 674 9.71 -39.15 22.08
N PHE A 675 9.58 -37.83 22.00
CA PHE A 675 9.01 -36.98 23.04
C PHE A 675 7.54 -37.34 23.29
N ILE A 676 6.73 -37.48 22.23
CA ILE A 676 5.33 -37.88 22.37
C ILE A 676 5.22 -39.26 23.02
N THR A 677 6.00 -40.25 22.58
CA THR A 677 5.88 -41.62 23.11
C THR A 677 6.42 -41.77 24.53
N SER A 678 7.67 -41.38 24.77
CA SER A 678 8.38 -41.71 26.01
C SER A 678 8.15 -40.68 27.11
N VAL A 679 8.03 -39.40 26.74
CA VAL A 679 7.89 -38.30 27.71
C VAL A 679 6.41 -38.02 27.97
N VAL A 680 5.62 -37.78 26.92
CA VAL A 680 4.21 -37.41 27.07
C VAL A 680 3.35 -38.63 27.41
N LEU A 681 3.34 -39.68 26.58
CA LEU A 681 2.44 -40.82 26.79
C LEU A 681 2.89 -41.70 27.96
N GLU A 682 4.14 -42.16 27.98
CA GLU A 682 4.65 -43.05 29.03
C GLU A 682 4.98 -42.32 30.34
N GLY A 683 5.68 -41.18 30.27
CA GLY A 683 6.17 -40.45 31.43
C GLY A 683 5.11 -39.57 32.12
N PHE A 684 4.26 -38.90 31.35
CA PHE A 684 3.32 -37.91 31.88
C PHE A 684 1.87 -38.43 31.94
N ILE A 685 1.33 -39.02 30.87
CA ILE A 685 -0.07 -39.46 30.79
C ILE A 685 -0.30 -40.79 31.52
N ARG A 686 0.49 -41.83 31.26
CA ARG A 686 0.30 -43.18 31.84
C ARG A 686 0.18 -43.20 33.38
N PRO A 687 1.00 -42.48 34.16
CA PRO A 687 0.91 -42.49 35.62
C PRO A 687 -0.35 -41.83 36.18
N ILE A 688 -0.96 -40.92 35.43
CA ILE A 688 -2.20 -40.22 35.81
C ILE A 688 -3.38 -41.20 35.74
N PHE A 689 -3.44 -41.99 34.67
CA PHE A 689 -4.55 -42.91 34.40
C PHE A 689 -4.41 -44.27 35.11
N SER A 690 -3.19 -44.72 35.43
CA SER A 690 -2.96 -45.98 36.16
C SER A 690 -3.38 -45.92 37.63
N ARG A 691 -3.48 -44.72 38.21
CA ARG A 691 -3.95 -44.49 39.59
C ARG A 691 -5.46 -44.43 39.73
N ALA A 692 -6.21 -44.48 38.63
CA ALA A 692 -7.67 -44.40 38.60
C ALA A 692 -8.30 -45.79 38.29
N SER A 693 -8.22 -46.75 39.21
CA SER A 693 -8.97 -48.01 39.09
C SER A 693 -10.17 -48.00 40.03
N SER A 694 -11.39 -48.12 39.47
CA SER A 694 -12.58 -48.39 40.28
C SER A 694 -12.56 -49.84 40.75
N SER A 695 -12.65 -50.07 42.06
CA SER A 695 -12.68 -51.39 42.70
C SER A 695 -13.97 -52.17 42.41
N ARG A 696 -14.24 -52.53 41.15
CA ARG A 696 -15.51 -53.14 40.71
C ARG A 696 -15.40 -54.60 40.22
N ILE A 697 -14.38 -55.34 40.64
CA ILE A 697 -14.23 -56.76 40.33
C ILE A 697 -13.66 -57.48 41.56
N THR A 698 -14.43 -58.39 42.16
CA THR A 698 -13.87 -59.40 43.08
C THR A 698 -13.17 -60.49 42.26
N SER A 699 -12.14 -61.11 42.84
CA SER A 699 -11.19 -62.05 42.20
C SER A 699 -11.77 -63.30 41.49
N THR A 700 -13.10 -63.42 41.41
CA THR A 700 -13.82 -64.52 40.76
C THR A 700 -14.66 -64.09 39.54
N GLY A 701 -14.57 -62.83 39.10
CA GLY A 701 -14.98 -62.43 37.74
C GLY A 701 -16.50 -62.45 37.45
N ARG A 702 -17.38 -62.31 38.44
CA ARG A 702 -18.83 -62.12 38.19
C ARG A 702 -19.26 -60.66 38.44
N LYS A 703 -20.12 -60.14 37.56
CA LYS A 703 -20.88 -58.89 37.78
C LYS A 703 -21.83 -59.09 38.95
N ALA A 704 -21.82 -58.16 39.91
CA ALA A 704 -22.80 -58.12 40.98
C ALA A 704 -24.21 -57.87 40.40
N HIS A 705 -25.16 -58.76 40.72
CA HIS A 705 -26.59 -58.55 40.42
C HIS A 705 -27.19 -57.67 41.52
N PHE A 706 -27.97 -56.65 41.12
CA PHE A 706 -28.87 -55.95 42.04
C PHE A 706 -30.24 -56.62 42.02
N ALA A 707 -30.87 -56.67 43.20
CA ALA A 707 -32.27 -57.04 43.36
C ALA A 707 -33.17 -55.93 42.80
N ASP A 708 -34.25 -56.36 42.17
CA ASP A 708 -35.32 -55.56 41.59
C ASP A 708 -36.17 -54.97 42.73
N ASP A 709 -36.25 -53.64 42.82
CA ASP A 709 -37.23 -52.96 43.68
C ASP A 709 -37.96 -51.91 42.85
N SER A 710 -39.17 -52.31 42.45
CA SER A 710 -40.19 -51.45 41.91
C SER A 710 -40.98 -50.86 43.07
N GLN A 711 -40.71 -49.60 43.45
CA GLN A 711 -41.69 -48.78 44.15
C GLN A 711 -41.40 -47.26 44.08
N ASP A 712 -42.50 -46.52 44.12
CA ASP A 712 -42.76 -45.13 43.74
C ASP A 712 -41.96 -44.01 44.46
N ARG A 713 -41.69 -42.96 43.67
CA ARG A 713 -41.83 -41.50 43.90
C ARG A 713 -41.13 -40.77 45.09
N PHE A 714 -40.38 -39.74 44.66
CA PHE A 714 -40.16 -38.42 45.26
C PHE A 714 -39.28 -38.29 46.53
N THR A 715 -38.04 -37.83 46.33
CA THR A 715 -37.42 -36.70 47.08
C THR A 715 -36.17 -36.19 46.32
N PRO A 716 -35.80 -34.89 46.42
CA PRO A 716 -34.82 -34.28 45.52
C PRO A 716 -33.37 -34.63 45.89
N GLY A 717 -32.70 -35.35 44.99
CA GLY A 717 -31.40 -34.92 44.45
C GLY A 717 -30.21 -34.89 45.41
N ALA A 718 -30.02 -35.93 46.21
CA ALA A 718 -28.67 -36.37 46.56
C ALA A 718 -28.10 -37.14 45.35
N SER A 719 -27.29 -36.49 44.51
CA SER A 719 -26.38 -37.16 43.58
C SER A 719 -24.95 -36.71 43.85
N ALA A 720 -24.41 -37.18 44.98
CA ALA A 720 -22.98 -37.31 45.15
C ALA A 720 -22.51 -38.48 44.26
N ASP A 721 -22.38 -38.23 42.97
CA ASP A 721 -21.63 -39.09 42.07
C ASP A 721 -20.15 -39.01 42.46
N THR A 722 -19.73 -39.94 43.32
CA THR A 722 -18.35 -40.38 43.59
C THR A 722 -17.21 -39.48 43.04
N GLU A 723 -16.86 -38.43 43.79
CA GLU A 723 -15.68 -37.58 43.54
C GLU A 723 -14.35 -38.37 43.48
N ASP A 724 -14.30 -39.56 44.09
CA ASP A 724 -13.09 -40.40 44.12
C ASP A 724 -12.77 -41.10 42.77
N ALA A 725 -13.70 -41.19 41.82
CA ALA A 725 -13.47 -41.93 40.57
C ALA A 725 -12.67 -41.15 39.51
N LYS A 726 -12.56 -39.81 39.63
CA LYS A 726 -11.93 -38.93 38.62
C LYS A 726 -11.12 -37.78 39.24
N SER A 727 -10.45 -38.02 40.37
CA SER A 727 -9.65 -37.02 41.11
C SER A 727 -8.54 -36.35 40.29
N TRP A 728 -8.06 -37.00 39.21
CA TRP A 728 -7.06 -36.42 38.30
C TRP A 728 -7.60 -35.26 37.45
N LYS A 729 -8.91 -35.18 37.20
CA LYS A 729 -9.50 -34.06 36.42
C LYS A 729 -9.42 -32.74 37.17
N THR A 730 -9.45 -32.79 38.50
CA THR A 730 -9.31 -31.66 39.41
C THR A 730 -7.86 -31.39 39.79
N THR A 731 -7.01 -32.43 39.87
CA THR A 731 -5.59 -32.27 40.25
C THR A 731 -4.63 -32.03 39.08
N GLN A 732 -4.97 -32.42 37.84
CA GLN A 732 -4.16 -32.21 36.64
C GLN A 732 -5.01 -31.90 35.38
N PRO A 733 -5.69 -30.73 35.33
CA PRO A 733 -6.61 -30.37 34.24
C PRO A 733 -5.93 -30.19 32.87
N HIS A 734 -4.61 -30.00 32.86
CA HIS A 734 -3.77 -29.79 31.68
C HIS A 734 -3.42 -31.09 30.94
N ALA A 735 -3.58 -32.26 31.58
CA ALA A 735 -3.31 -33.56 30.95
C ALA A 735 -4.13 -33.78 29.67
N ILE A 736 -5.38 -33.32 29.65
CA ILE A 736 -6.26 -33.41 28.47
C ILE A 736 -5.72 -32.55 27.32
N THR A 737 -5.19 -31.36 27.62
CA THR A 737 -4.66 -30.44 26.61
C THR A 737 -3.37 -30.99 26.00
N VAL A 738 -2.45 -31.47 26.83
CA VAL A 738 -1.19 -32.07 26.38
C VAL A 738 -1.46 -33.35 25.57
N PHE A 739 -2.42 -34.17 26.00
CA PHE A 739 -2.84 -35.35 25.26
C PHE A 739 -3.49 -34.99 23.91
N SER A 740 -4.36 -33.98 23.88
CA SER A 740 -4.97 -33.49 22.62
C SER A 740 -3.91 -32.99 21.65
N TRP A 741 -2.92 -32.25 22.14
CA TRP A 741 -1.78 -31.81 21.34
C TRP A 741 -0.99 -33.01 20.80
N ALA A 742 -0.67 -34.00 21.63
CA ALA A 742 0.02 -35.21 21.18
C ALA A 742 -0.75 -35.94 20.07
N VAL A 743 -2.07 -36.07 20.19
CA VAL A 743 -2.94 -36.66 19.15
C VAL A 743 -2.89 -35.86 17.85
N GLU A 744 -2.99 -34.53 17.91
CA GLU A 744 -2.90 -33.64 16.73
C GLU A 744 -1.55 -33.78 16.02
N GLN A 745 -0.49 -34.04 16.76
CA GLN A 745 0.88 -34.03 16.27
C GLN A 745 1.37 -35.40 15.75
N SER A 746 0.60 -36.47 15.93
CA SER A 746 0.98 -37.82 15.50
C SER A 746 0.26 -38.25 14.20
N HIS A 747 0.98 -38.92 13.29
CA HIS A 747 0.36 -39.47 12.08
C HIS A 747 -0.63 -40.60 12.42
N VAL A 748 -1.83 -40.54 11.82
CA VAL A 748 -3.00 -41.39 12.13
C VAL A 748 -2.70 -42.90 12.15
N GLY A 749 -1.74 -43.38 11.34
CA GLY A 749 -1.34 -44.80 11.28
C GLY A 749 -0.40 -45.27 12.40
N GLN A 750 0.59 -44.45 12.78
CA GLN A 750 1.54 -44.77 13.86
C GLN A 750 0.94 -44.49 15.25
N PHE A 751 0.13 -43.44 15.38
CA PHE A 751 -0.55 -43.13 16.63
C PHE A 751 -1.54 -44.22 17.01
N ARG A 752 -2.31 -44.75 16.05
CA ARG A 752 -3.23 -45.87 16.31
C ARG A 752 -2.51 -47.11 16.82
N SER A 753 -1.35 -47.47 16.25
CA SER A 753 -0.60 -48.65 16.69
C SER A 753 0.05 -48.46 18.08
N GLN A 754 0.52 -47.26 18.40
CA GLN A 754 1.09 -46.92 19.71
C GLN A 754 0.02 -46.77 20.80
N VAL A 755 -1.11 -46.13 20.49
CA VAL A 755 -2.27 -46.05 21.38
C VAL A 755 -2.91 -47.43 21.56
N VAL A 756 -2.93 -48.29 20.53
CA VAL A 756 -3.36 -49.70 20.68
C VAL A 756 -2.40 -50.50 21.56
N MET A 757 -1.08 -50.34 21.45
CA MET A 757 -0.13 -50.94 22.41
C MET A 757 -0.31 -50.42 23.85
N MET A 758 -0.72 -49.17 24.02
CA MET A 758 -1.02 -48.57 25.32
C MET A 758 -2.42 -48.98 25.85
N LEU A 759 -3.36 -49.27 24.95
CA LEU A 759 -4.75 -49.70 25.20
C LEU A 759 -4.94 -51.22 25.16
N GLU A 760 -3.89 -52.05 25.04
CA GLU A 760 -3.91 -53.48 25.40
C GLU A 760 -4.02 -53.67 26.95
N TRP A 761 -4.89 -52.86 27.54
CA TRP A 761 -5.62 -53.08 28.78
C TRP A 761 -6.87 -53.91 28.41
N PRO A 762 -7.33 -54.86 29.24
CA PRO A 762 -8.50 -55.67 28.90
C PRO A 762 -9.70 -54.77 28.60
N ALA A 763 -10.15 -54.87 27.35
CA ALA A 763 -11.20 -54.08 26.76
C ALA A 763 -12.39 -53.91 27.70
N ASN A 764 -12.64 -52.66 28.11
CA ASN A 764 -13.95 -52.09 28.39
C ASN A 764 -13.73 -50.65 28.88
N HIS A 765 -13.63 -49.68 27.96
CA HIS A 765 -14.27 -48.37 28.08
C HIS A 765 -14.20 -47.60 26.76
#